data_AF-A0A928T516-F1
#
_entry.id   AF-A0A928T516-F1
#
_cell.length_a   1.000
_cell.length_b   1.000
_cell.length_c   1.000
_cell.angle_alpha   90.00
_cell.angle_beta   90.00
_cell.angle_gamma   90.00
#
_symmetry.space_group_name_H-M   'P 1'
#
loop_
_entity.id
_entity.type
_entity.pdbx_description
1 polymer ?
#
loop_
_entity_poly.entity_id
_entity_poly.type
_entity_poly.pdbx_seq_one_letter_code
_entity_poly.pdbx_strand_id
1 'polypeptide(L)'
;MFLRLHLSFLFATSALAQPFLVENGQPRAEIVIAEKPTRMQRVAAHEFRQQIEKISGARLSIVTQPSGKAVKVFIGASEACPVKADGLKDGAYRIASGADWLALVGEDSEFEPVGPFARNNSDISRAQAEWEQIVGAPYGMPAAGLYKNRLKLPGDTGKPDGMPTAKNEFLEIWGLDERGSFNAVCGFLHRLGARWYLPGELGEVLPSLKTIELPKLDETVRPDFRLRQFNFRFGVVGLETALWTMRLGMRNDERLQIAHGMATMTNRDEVFAKHPEWFAIYGGKRDFRSGDSKCQLCYSNDELFRETLRWARAQLDTYHFETVSIMPPDGYTSICQCEKCRGKDSPERNERGLLSDYVWDFVNRVAKELAKTHPKAKVLNCAYGVYTLPPLKIDKLEPNVQVCIVGGRRPINKAGAKGEGEAAPEALRAAWAQKTTQPLLIFENYPFTDRGWYLPGYAAHALVDTVNATKGQSDGEDIWLSVRQDFDKVGIGFNHFLVYFTARAYWGGKSTNANAMLREYCQLFYGPAQQEMLAFFNHCESSWAAMDEDKSKADEALALFEKAKAKADAASVFGKRLALIDDFLKGLRMKSVQLGQKRGPVPTLRLVGDAKGVVIDGKLDDEYWQNCPVAATGKLRELQTGRTPTFGTSFKGGWQGNNVVFAIRCDERRGEKPLSASTRDDDQAIWHGDAIELEIATETHSYYQIAISPAGHVVDLDRGAPRGQWFTWDAKAEVATHIADDHWTIEISLPVTQDENDPLHQLIGRKPTQSLPWHINICRQRIREDGQEHSAFSPTGTEGFHEPMKFAHFYDGKSHRFDADPTVTDFALGFHAAMQKRQPEPFLALASGQATDFQKAAALEQAALHDKKATFINQIPIEAVRKAAQMQNLLANFQAAEVVKQFEAEDFAKWPFWKRGDGLHHRGRAHFIIKNGSQAETDLIAALEWIGDPRVRESVRLVLAKNRETNLKDDAKALEAYEAILEGKTRLGGADEYAALQGIARIQTRRGQFDDALKTLNRADPDKLQGAWKTNIAKSIDEVQKARK
;
A
#
# COMPACT_ATOMS: atom_id res chain seq x y z
N MET A 1 -75.54 -68.85 -23.32
CA MET A 1 -75.43 -69.35 -24.71
C MET A 1 -74.65 -68.31 -25.51
N PHE A 2 -73.61 -68.74 -26.21
CA PHE A 2 -72.74 -68.03 -27.17
C PHE A 2 -71.65 -67.04 -26.69
N LEU A 3 -70.49 -67.66 -26.50
CA LEU A 3 -69.11 -67.17 -26.66
C LEU A 3 -68.85 -66.61 -28.08
N ARG A 4 -68.17 -65.45 -28.21
CA ARG A 4 -67.43 -65.09 -29.43
C ARG A 4 -66.11 -64.38 -29.12
N LEU A 5 -65.04 -65.02 -29.61
CA LEU A 5 -63.65 -64.57 -29.69
C LEU A 5 -63.47 -63.25 -30.46
N HIS A 6 -62.57 -62.39 -29.98
CA HIS A 6 -61.75 -61.54 -30.84
C HIS A 6 -60.27 -61.63 -30.45
N LEU A 7 -59.46 -61.90 -31.48
CA LEU A 7 -58.01 -62.07 -31.50
C LEU A 7 -57.29 -60.81 -30.99
N SER A 8 -56.35 -60.99 -30.05
CA SER A 8 -55.31 -60.00 -29.72
C SER A 8 -54.03 -60.30 -30.50
N PHE A 9 -53.64 -59.39 -31.40
CA PHE A 9 -52.27 -59.33 -31.91
C PHE A 9 -51.39 -58.64 -30.85
N LEU A 10 -50.51 -59.42 -30.22
CA LEU A 10 -49.41 -58.92 -29.38
C LEU A 10 -48.30 -58.39 -30.31
N PHE A 11 -48.19 -57.07 -30.42
CA PHE A 11 -46.93 -56.44 -30.83
C PHE A 11 -45.96 -56.51 -29.65
N ALA A 12 -45.00 -57.42 -29.72
CA ALA A 12 -43.82 -57.39 -28.86
C ALA A 12 -42.93 -56.21 -29.30
N THR A 13 -43.11 -55.05 -28.69
CA THR A 13 -42.09 -53.99 -28.73
C THR A 13 -40.92 -54.45 -27.86
N SER A 14 -39.85 -54.89 -28.50
CA SER A 14 -38.53 -55.04 -27.87
C SER A 14 -38.07 -53.67 -27.37
N ALA A 15 -38.21 -53.41 -26.07
CA ALA A 15 -37.56 -52.28 -25.44
C ALA A 15 -36.04 -52.49 -25.53
N LEU A 16 -35.36 -51.76 -26.42
CA LEU A 16 -33.91 -51.68 -26.44
C LEU A 16 -33.45 -51.15 -25.08
N ALA A 17 -32.64 -51.93 -24.36
CA ALA A 17 -32.08 -51.54 -23.07
C ALA A 17 -31.31 -50.22 -23.22
N GLN A 18 -31.56 -49.29 -22.29
CA GLN A 18 -30.92 -47.97 -22.29
C GLN A 18 -29.40 -48.12 -22.02
N PRO A 19 -28.52 -47.46 -22.79
CA PRO A 19 -27.07 -47.52 -22.58
C PRO A 19 -26.62 -46.66 -21.39
N PHE A 20 -25.63 -47.15 -20.64
CA PHE A 20 -25.09 -46.49 -19.45
C PHE A 20 -23.59 -46.27 -19.57
N LEU A 21 -23.09 -45.16 -19.01
CA LEU A 21 -21.67 -44.95 -18.76
C LEU A 21 -21.23 -45.73 -17.51
N VAL A 22 -22.07 -45.68 -16.47
CA VAL A 22 -21.93 -46.42 -15.22
C VAL A 22 -23.30 -46.94 -14.81
N GLU A 23 -23.39 -48.20 -14.38
CA GLU A 23 -24.63 -48.79 -13.90
C GLU A 23 -24.37 -49.47 -12.56
N ASN A 24 -25.07 -49.06 -11.50
CA ASN A 24 -24.93 -49.61 -10.15
C ASN A 24 -23.48 -49.64 -9.62
N GLY A 25 -22.70 -48.60 -9.93
CA GLY A 25 -21.30 -48.46 -9.56
C GLY A 25 -20.33 -49.30 -10.39
N GLN A 26 -20.80 -49.95 -11.47
CA GLN A 26 -19.97 -50.74 -12.38
C GLN A 26 -19.73 -50.00 -13.70
N PRO A 27 -18.50 -50.03 -14.23
CA PRO A 27 -18.17 -49.37 -15.48
C PRO A 27 -18.88 -50.06 -16.65
N ARG A 28 -19.60 -49.28 -17.48
CA ARG A 28 -20.27 -49.75 -18.70
C ARG A 28 -19.79 -49.04 -19.96
N ALA A 29 -18.86 -48.10 -19.78
CA ALA A 29 -18.17 -47.38 -20.82
C ALA A 29 -16.65 -47.57 -20.74
N GLU A 30 -15.99 -47.23 -21.84
CA GLU A 30 -14.54 -47.05 -21.94
C GLU A 30 -14.23 -45.68 -22.53
N ILE A 31 -13.14 -45.07 -22.08
CA ILE A 31 -12.65 -43.79 -22.58
C ILE A 31 -11.76 -44.05 -23.78
N VAL A 32 -12.11 -43.50 -24.92
CA VAL A 32 -11.38 -43.67 -26.18
C VAL A 32 -10.67 -42.36 -26.53
N ILE A 33 -9.34 -42.41 -26.61
CA ILE A 33 -8.50 -41.29 -27.08
C ILE A 33 -7.79 -41.67 -28.38
N ALA A 34 -7.18 -40.69 -29.06
CA ALA A 34 -6.40 -40.95 -30.27
C ALA A 34 -5.20 -41.87 -29.99
N GLU A 35 -4.72 -42.60 -31.01
CA GLU A 35 -3.51 -43.44 -30.90
C GLU A 35 -2.27 -42.62 -30.53
N LYS A 36 -2.18 -41.39 -31.05
CA LYS A 36 -1.20 -40.36 -30.68
C LYS A 36 -1.95 -39.19 -30.05
N PRO A 37 -2.33 -39.29 -28.77
CA PRO A 37 -3.14 -38.26 -28.13
C PRO A 37 -2.28 -37.03 -27.85
N THR A 38 -2.86 -35.84 -28.00
CA THR A 38 -2.22 -34.61 -27.52
C THR A 38 -2.08 -34.63 -26.01
N ARG A 39 -1.21 -33.76 -25.48
CA ARG A 39 -1.06 -33.53 -24.03
C ARG A 39 -2.41 -33.30 -23.35
N MET A 40 -3.24 -32.43 -23.92
CA MET A 40 -4.53 -32.07 -23.32
C MET A 40 -5.61 -33.14 -23.49
N GLN A 41 -5.56 -33.99 -24.52
CA GLN A 41 -6.41 -35.19 -24.58
C GLN A 41 -6.13 -36.15 -23.43
N ARG A 42 -4.84 -36.37 -23.11
CA ARG A 42 -4.46 -37.21 -21.95
C ARG A 42 -4.94 -36.61 -20.64
N VAL A 43 -4.73 -35.31 -20.43
CA VAL A 43 -5.19 -34.63 -19.20
C VAL A 43 -6.72 -34.67 -19.08
N ALA A 44 -7.45 -34.43 -20.17
CA ALA A 44 -8.92 -34.50 -20.19
C ALA A 44 -9.43 -35.92 -19.91
N ALA A 45 -8.81 -36.96 -20.47
CA ALA A 45 -9.17 -38.34 -20.19
C ALA A 45 -8.90 -38.74 -18.74
N HIS A 46 -7.79 -38.25 -18.17
CA HIS A 46 -7.48 -38.45 -16.77
C HIS A 46 -8.50 -37.78 -15.85
N GLU A 47 -8.83 -36.51 -16.10
CA GLU A 47 -9.83 -35.75 -15.33
C GLU A 47 -11.21 -36.43 -15.41
N PHE A 48 -11.65 -36.81 -16.61
CA PHE A 48 -12.93 -37.50 -16.78
C PHE A 48 -12.97 -38.80 -15.99
N ARG A 49 -11.95 -39.66 -16.12
CA ARG A 49 -11.86 -40.92 -15.38
C ARG A 49 -11.91 -40.69 -13.86
N GLN A 50 -11.08 -39.79 -13.36
CA GLN A 50 -11.00 -39.51 -11.92
C GLN A 50 -12.32 -38.97 -11.37
N GLN A 51 -12.95 -38.02 -12.06
CA GLN A 51 -14.19 -37.41 -11.60
C GLN A 51 -15.36 -38.40 -11.67
N ILE A 52 -15.46 -39.21 -12.73
CA ILE A 52 -16.47 -40.29 -12.80
C ILE A 52 -16.27 -41.32 -11.69
N GLU A 53 -15.03 -41.69 -11.39
CA GLU A 53 -14.70 -42.62 -10.31
C GLU A 53 -15.10 -42.05 -8.95
N LYS A 54 -14.81 -40.77 -8.68
CA LYS A 54 -15.27 -40.10 -7.45
C LYS A 54 -16.79 -40.01 -7.36
N ILE A 55 -17.47 -39.69 -8.46
CA ILE A 55 -18.94 -39.52 -8.52
C ILE A 55 -19.67 -40.85 -8.29
N SER A 56 -19.17 -41.94 -8.87
CA SER A 56 -19.90 -43.20 -9.01
C SER A 56 -19.29 -44.40 -8.29
N GLY A 57 -17.98 -44.37 -8.05
CA GLY A 57 -17.18 -45.51 -7.61
C GLY A 57 -16.69 -46.41 -8.76
N ALA A 58 -17.07 -46.14 -10.02
CA ALA A 58 -16.65 -46.92 -11.17
C ALA A 58 -15.45 -46.30 -11.87
N ARG A 59 -14.40 -47.10 -12.07
CA ARG A 59 -13.23 -46.70 -12.85
C ARG A 59 -13.39 -47.15 -14.29
N LEU A 60 -13.46 -46.19 -15.21
CA LEU A 60 -13.52 -46.45 -16.66
C LEU A 60 -12.10 -46.68 -17.20
N SER A 61 -11.93 -47.66 -18.09
CA SER A 61 -10.65 -47.90 -18.76
C SER A 61 -10.35 -46.84 -19.81
N ILE A 62 -9.07 -46.49 -19.98
CA ILE A 62 -8.61 -45.63 -21.08
C ILE A 62 -8.00 -46.51 -22.17
N VAL A 63 -8.49 -46.39 -23.40
CA VAL A 63 -8.05 -47.18 -24.56
C VAL A 63 -7.86 -46.29 -25.79
N THR A 64 -7.12 -46.78 -26.78
CA THR A 64 -6.96 -46.10 -28.09
C THR A 64 -7.87 -46.68 -29.18
N GLN A 65 -8.38 -47.90 -28.97
CA GLN A 65 -9.34 -48.56 -29.84
C GLN A 65 -10.47 -49.17 -28.99
N PRO A 66 -11.74 -49.08 -29.43
CA PRO A 66 -12.85 -49.66 -28.69
C PRO A 66 -12.75 -51.18 -28.56
N SER A 67 -13.09 -51.73 -27.38
CA SER A 67 -13.14 -53.18 -27.11
C SER A 67 -14.38 -53.87 -27.71
N GLY A 68 -15.36 -53.08 -28.14
CA GLY A 68 -16.50 -53.52 -28.96
C GLY A 68 -17.86 -53.49 -28.26
N LYS A 69 -17.97 -53.94 -27.00
CA LYS A 69 -19.27 -54.04 -26.28
C LYS A 69 -19.56 -52.88 -25.31
N ALA A 70 -18.55 -52.13 -24.90
CA ALA A 70 -18.71 -50.99 -23.98
C ALA A 70 -19.23 -49.74 -24.72
N VAL A 71 -19.92 -48.85 -24.00
CA VAL A 71 -20.22 -47.52 -24.52
C VAL A 71 -18.91 -46.75 -24.72
N LYS A 72 -18.71 -46.13 -25.88
CA LYS A 72 -17.47 -45.40 -26.18
C LYS A 72 -17.57 -43.95 -25.72
N VAL A 73 -16.67 -43.50 -24.86
CA VAL A 73 -16.54 -42.07 -24.52
C VAL A 73 -15.31 -41.51 -25.23
N PHE A 74 -15.51 -40.89 -26.39
CA PHE A 74 -14.44 -40.24 -27.13
C PHE A 74 -14.04 -38.92 -26.47
N ILE A 75 -12.75 -38.77 -26.13
CA ILE A 75 -12.19 -37.54 -25.59
C ILE A 75 -11.22 -36.94 -26.61
N GLY A 76 -11.62 -35.79 -27.15
CA GLY A 76 -10.98 -35.10 -28.26
C GLY A 76 -11.20 -35.73 -29.63
N ALA A 77 -10.81 -34.97 -30.65
CA ALA A 77 -10.94 -35.40 -32.03
C ALA A 77 -9.94 -36.54 -32.33
N SER A 78 -10.42 -37.55 -33.05
CA SER A 78 -9.61 -38.66 -33.54
C SER A 78 -10.27 -39.24 -34.79
N GLU A 79 -9.59 -40.17 -35.46
CA GLU A 79 -10.15 -40.88 -36.61
C GLU A 79 -11.40 -41.70 -36.23
N ALA A 80 -11.35 -42.39 -35.08
CA ALA A 80 -12.44 -43.20 -34.56
C ALA A 80 -13.60 -42.36 -33.98
N CYS A 81 -13.36 -41.08 -33.66
CA CYS A 81 -14.37 -40.19 -33.11
C CYS A 81 -15.34 -39.71 -34.21
N PRO A 82 -16.66 -39.90 -34.04
CA PRO A 82 -17.66 -39.47 -35.03
C PRO A 82 -17.85 -37.94 -35.08
N VAL A 83 -17.25 -37.19 -34.15
CA VAL A 83 -17.38 -35.75 -34.03
C VAL A 83 -16.03 -35.08 -34.32
N LYS A 84 -16.05 -34.03 -35.14
CA LYS A 84 -14.87 -33.23 -35.48
C LYS A 84 -14.80 -31.96 -34.63
N ALA A 85 -13.58 -31.43 -34.49
CA ALA A 85 -13.31 -30.19 -33.76
C ALA A 85 -13.40 -28.92 -34.63
N ASP A 86 -13.87 -29.04 -35.88
CA ASP A 86 -13.86 -27.94 -36.84
C ASP A 86 -14.65 -26.72 -36.34
N GLY A 87 -13.97 -25.56 -36.27
CA GLY A 87 -14.57 -24.30 -35.82
C GLY A 87 -14.76 -24.16 -34.30
N LEU A 88 -14.22 -25.08 -33.49
CA LEU A 88 -14.23 -25.03 -32.02
C LEU A 88 -13.03 -24.27 -31.45
N LYS A 89 -12.91 -22.99 -31.81
CA LYS A 89 -11.80 -22.12 -31.42
C LYS A 89 -11.90 -21.61 -29.98
N ASP A 90 -10.78 -21.14 -29.45
CA ASP A 90 -10.69 -20.37 -28.20
C ASP A 90 -11.19 -21.10 -26.94
N GLY A 91 -11.11 -22.44 -26.97
CA GLY A 91 -11.63 -23.33 -25.95
C GLY A 91 -13.13 -23.65 -26.05
N ALA A 92 -13.79 -23.28 -27.15
CA ALA A 92 -15.12 -23.81 -27.47
C ALA A 92 -15.09 -25.33 -27.61
N TYR A 93 -16.23 -25.96 -27.37
CA TYR A 93 -16.32 -27.42 -27.36
C TYR A 93 -17.70 -27.92 -27.78
N ARG A 94 -17.77 -29.20 -28.14
CA ARG A 94 -19.00 -29.91 -28.51
C ARG A 94 -19.15 -31.16 -27.65
N ILE A 95 -20.36 -31.37 -27.16
CA ILE A 95 -20.79 -32.59 -26.47
C ILE A 95 -21.89 -33.22 -27.33
N ALA A 96 -21.63 -34.41 -27.86
CA ALA A 96 -22.62 -35.13 -28.66
C ALA A 96 -22.63 -36.62 -28.36
N SER A 97 -23.76 -37.27 -28.52
CA SER A 97 -23.94 -38.69 -28.20
C SER A 97 -24.74 -39.41 -29.29
N GLY A 98 -24.38 -40.66 -29.57
CA GLY A 98 -25.15 -41.57 -30.43
C GLY A 98 -25.82 -42.69 -29.64
N ALA A 99 -26.09 -43.81 -30.32
CA ALA A 99 -26.75 -44.96 -29.72
C ALA A 99 -25.89 -45.67 -28.66
N ASP A 100 -24.56 -45.67 -28.81
CA ASP A 100 -23.63 -46.36 -27.94
C ASP A 100 -22.31 -45.60 -27.73
N TRP A 101 -22.34 -44.27 -27.92
CA TRP A 101 -21.17 -43.43 -27.76
C TRP A 101 -21.49 -42.02 -27.26
N LEU A 102 -20.53 -41.40 -26.57
CA LEU A 102 -20.47 -40.00 -26.17
C LEU A 102 -19.16 -39.41 -26.70
N ALA A 103 -19.19 -38.20 -27.24
CA ALA A 103 -18.01 -37.48 -27.72
C ALA A 103 -17.91 -36.14 -27.00
N LEU A 104 -16.74 -35.88 -26.41
CA LEU A 104 -16.36 -34.68 -25.69
C LEU A 104 -15.18 -34.07 -26.42
N VAL A 105 -15.46 -33.13 -27.34
CA VAL A 105 -14.49 -32.71 -28.36
C VAL A 105 -14.31 -31.20 -28.37
N GLY A 106 -13.06 -30.75 -28.46
CA GLY A 106 -12.69 -29.37 -28.79
C GLY A 106 -11.31 -29.30 -29.46
N GLU A 107 -10.83 -28.09 -29.75
CA GLU A 107 -9.46 -27.88 -30.23
C GLU A 107 -8.45 -28.08 -29.10
N ASP A 108 -7.44 -28.94 -29.32
CA ASP A 108 -6.42 -29.31 -28.34
C ASP A 108 -4.98 -29.11 -28.88
N SER A 109 -4.78 -28.03 -29.63
CA SER A 109 -3.48 -27.61 -30.18
C SER A 109 -2.40 -27.47 -29.09
N GLU A 110 -1.25 -28.10 -29.32
CA GLU A 110 -0.10 -28.05 -28.41
C GLU A 110 0.69 -26.76 -28.60
N PHE A 111 0.90 -26.01 -27.52
CA PHE A 111 1.77 -24.84 -27.54
C PHE A 111 3.22 -25.29 -27.59
N GLU A 112 3.96 -24.81 -28.59
CA GLU A 112 5.40 -25.02 -28.70
C GLU A 112 6.12 -23.68 -28.55
N PRO A 113 6.99 -23.52 -27.54
CA PRO A 113 7.65 -22.25 -27.29
C PRO A 113 8.65 -21.93 -28.42
N VAL A 114 8.51 -20.74 -29.01
CA VAL A 114 9.42 -20.25 -30.07
C VAL A 114 10.58 -19.48 -29.44
N GLY A 115 11.80 -19.79 -29.87
CA GLY A 115 13.04 -19.25 -29.32
C GLY A 115 13.44 -17.89 -29.89
N PRO A 116 14.25 -17.11 -29.16
CA PRO A 116 14.94 -17.49 -27.91
C PRO A 116 14.05 -17.28 -26.68
N PHE A 117 14.06 -18.26 -25.76
CA PHE A 117 13.40 -18.15 -24.46
C PHE A 117 14.23 -18.84 -23.38
N ALA A 118 14.05 -18.40 -22.13
CA ALA A 118 14.75 -18.97 -20.98
C ALA A 118 14.07 -20.26 -20.52
N ARG A 119 14.84 -21.31 -20.21
CA ARG A 119 14.31 -22.58 -19.68
C ARG A 119 14.05 -22.55 -18.17
N ASN A 120 14.69 -21.62 -17.48
CA ASN A 120 14.63 -21.35 -16.04
C ASN A 120 15.30 -19.99 -15.76
N ASN A 121 15.34 -19.56 -14.49
CA ASN A 121 15.94 -18.26 -14.11
C ASN A 121 17.42 -18.12 -14.52
N SER A 122 18.24 -19.16 -14.38
CA SER A 122 19.67 -19.10 -14.71
C SER A 122 19.95 -19.01 -16.21
N ASP A 123 18.96 -19.33 -17.05
CA ASP A 123 19.07 -19.35 -18.50
C ASP A 123 18.62 -18.03 -19.17
N ILE A 124 18.20 -17.05 -18.38
CA ILE A 124 17.73 -15.74 -18.87
C ILE A 124 18.83 -15.01 -19.65
N SER A 125 20.05 -14.97 -19.12
CA SER A 125 21.16 -14.25 -19.76
C SER A 125 21.52 -14.82 -21.14
N ARG A 126 21.47 -16.14 -21.33
CA ARG A 126 21.68 -16.79 -22.63
C ARG A 126 20.58 -16.38 -23.62
N ALA A 127 19.32 -16.57 -23.24
CA ALA A 127 18.19 -16.26 -24.10
C ALA A 127 18.16 -14.76 -24.48
N GLN A 128 18.51 -13.90 -23.54
CA GLN A 128 18.65 -12.46 -23.76
C GLN A 128 19.77 -12.14 -24.77
N ALA A 129 20.93 -12.80 -24.68
CA ALA A 129 22.02 -12.60 -25.64
C ALA A 129 21.65 -13.07 -27.05
N GLU A 130 20.94 -14.19 -27.19
CA GLU A 130 20.41 -14.66 -28.48
C GLU A 130 19.39 -13.67 -29.08
N TRP A 131 18.52 -13.09 -28.24
CA TRP A 131 17.60 -12.05 -28.68
C TRP A 131 18.31 -10.80 -29.18
N GLU A 132 19.36 -10.36 -28.48
CA GLU A 132 20.19 -9.22 -28.91
C GLU A 132 20.85 -9.47 -30.27
N GLN A 133 21.27 -10.71 -30.55
CA GLN A 133 21.83 -11.09 -31.85
C GLN A 133 20.78 -11.04 -32.96
N ILE A 134 19.57 -11.55 -32.71
CA ILE A 134 18.47 -11.54 -33.67
C ILE A 134 18.04 -10.12 -34.02
N VAL A 135 17.85 -9.27 -33.00
CA VAL A 135 17.42 -7.89 -33.22
C VAL A 135 18.58 -7.03 -33.72
N GLY A 136 19.82 -7.34 -33.32
CA GLY A 136 21.02 -6.55 -33.55
C GLY A 136 21.09 -5.27 -32.70
N ALA A 137 20.48 -5.28 -31.51
CA ALA A 137 20.41 -4.15 -30.58
C ALA A 137 20.19 -4.66 -29.13
N PRO A 138 20.59 -3.91 -28.08
CA PRO A 138 20.56 -4.37 -26.70
C PRO A 138 19.15 -4.31 -26.06
N TYR A 139 18.08 -4.61 -26.81
CA TYR A 139 16.71 -4.52 -26.31
C TYR A 139 16.38 -5.68 -25.37
N GLY A 140 15.48 -5.46 -24.40
CA GLY A 140 15.00 -6.54 -23.54
C GLY A 140 14.15 -7.56 -24.30
N MET A 141 14.26 -8.82 -23.88
CA MET A 141 13.55 -9.97 -24.46
C MET A 141 12.09 -10.03 -23.97
N PRO A 142 11.10 -10.14 -24.87
CA PRO A 142 9.67 -9.96 -24.56
C PRO A 142 9.00 -11.08 -23.76
N ALA A 143 9.64 -12.24 -23.60
CA ALA A 143 9.06 -13.43 -22.99
C ALA A 143 9.96 -14.10 -21.92
N ALA A 144 10.70 -13.30 -21.13
CA ALA A 144 11.63 -13.81 -20.11
C ALA A 144 10.99 -14.76 -19.07
N GLY A 145 9.68 -14.63 -18.84
CA GLY A 145 8.92 -15.48 -17.93
C GLY A 145 8.26 -16.71 -18.56
N LEU A 146 8.43 -16.99 -19.85
CA LEU A 146 7.63 -18.00 -20.57
C LEU A 146 7.64 -19.38 -19.90
N TYR A 147 8.81 -19.84 -19.43
CA TYR A 147 8.96 -21.14 -18.75
C TYR A 147 8.13 -21.29 -17.48
N LYS A 148 7.65 -20.19 -16.89
CA LYS A 148 6.78 -20.22 -15.70
C LYS A 148 5.38 -20.77 -16.02
N ASN A 149 5.02 -20.90 -17.30
CA ASN A 149 3.76 -21.55 -17.71
C ASN A 149 3.85 -23.07 -17.83
N ARG A 150 5.04 -23.65 -17.66
CA ARG A 150 5.29 -25.08 -17.83
C ARG A 150 5.08 -25.83 -16.51
N LEU A 151 4.28 -26.89 -16.55
CA LEU A 151 4.01 -27.78 -15.42
C LEU A 151 4.28 -29.24 -15.81
N LYS A 152 4.87 -30.02 -14.90
CA LYS A 152 5.15 -31.45 -15.13
C LYS A 152 4.19 -32.32 -14.32
N LEU A 153 3.49 -33.20 -14.99
CA LEU A 153 2.61 -34.21 -14.42
C LEU A 153 3.28 -35.59 -14.43
N PRO A 154 2.84 -36.54 -13.60
CA PRO A 154 3.26 -37.94 -13.71
C PRO A 154 3.11 -38.48 -15.13
N GLY A 155 4.12 -39.21 -15.63
CA GLY A 155 4.16 -39.70 -17.01
C GLY A 155 3.03 -40.64 -17.38
N ASP A 156 2.35 -41.26 -16.43
CA ASP A 156 1.18 -42.13 -16.62
C ASP A 156 -0.17 -41.38 -16.66
N THR A 157 -0.16 -40.06 -16.46
CA THR A 157 -1.36 -39.22 -16.53
C THR A 157 -2.09 -39.42 -17.85
N GLY A 158 -3.31 -39.97 -17.79
CA GLY A 158 -4.17 -40.18 -18.94
C GLY A 158 -3.63 -41.14 -20.01
N LYS A 159 -2.64 -41.98 -19.69
CA LYS A 159 -2.19 -43.02 -20.61
C LYS A 159 -3.26 -44.12 -20.75
N PRO A 160 -3.34 -44.77 -21.93
CA PRO A 160 -4.10 -46.01 -22.09
C PRO A 160 -3.66 -47.06 -21.08
N ASP A 161 -4.61 -47.81 -20.55
CA ASP A 161 -4.34 -48.83 -19.54
C ASP A 161 -3.43 -49.93 -20.12
N GLY A 162 -2.47 -50.39 -19.33
CA GLY A 162 -1.47 -51.39 -19.74
C GLY A 162 -0.26 -50.85 -20.52
N MET A 163 -0.24 -49.55 -20.88
CA MET A 163 0.93 -48.95 -21.52
C MET A 163 2.07 -48.73 -20.52
N PRO A 164 3.33 -49.08 -20.86
CA PRO A 164 4.46 -48.88 -19.97
C PRO A 164 4.73 -47.38 -19.73
N THR A 165 5.19 -47.06 -18.52
CA THR A 165 5.68 -45.73 -18.16
C THR A 165 7.12 -45.84 -17.71
N ALA A 166 8.00 -45.09 -18.36
CA ALA A 166 9.42 -45.12 -18.03
C ALA A 166 9.68 -44.45 -16.67
N LYS A 167 10.75 -44.89 -15.99
CA LYS A 167 11.20 -44.24 -14.74
C LYS A 167 11.58 -42.78 -15.05
N ASN A 168 10.98 -41.84 -14.33
CA ASN A 168 11.11 -40.38 -14.53
C ASN A 168 10.48 -39.84 -15.82
N GLU A 169 9.53 -40.56 -16.41
CA GLU A 169 8.69 -39.99 -17.46
C GLU A 169 7.72 -38.95 -16.88
N PHE A 170 7.56 -37.81 -17.55
CA PHE A 170 6.62 -36.76 -17.19
C PHE A 170 5.77 -36.37 -18.40
N LEU A 171 4.51 -36.03 -18.15
CA LEU A 171 3.69 -35.30 -19.11
C LEU A 171 3.86 -33.81 -18.84
N GLU A 172 4.63 -33.13 -19.68
CA GLU A 172 4.89 -31.70 -19.56
C GLU A 172 3.79 -30.92 -20.27
N ILE A 173 2.96 -30.17 -19.55
CA ILE A 173 1.91 -29.32 -20.11
C ILE A 173 2.26 -27.85 -19.98
N TRP A 174 1.68 -27.04 -20.86
CA TRP A 174 1.79 -25.59 -20.80
C TRP A 174 0.43 -24.97 -20.49
N GLY A 175 0.38 -23.94 -19.64
CA GLY A 175 -0.86 -23.18 -19.41
C GLY A 175 -1.44 -22.48 -20.65
N LEU A 176 -0.70 -22.57 -21.76
CA LEU A 176 -0.95 -22.03 -23.08
C LEU A 176 -1.42 -23.09 -24.09
N ASP A 177 -1.42 -24.38 -23.72
CA ASP A 177 -2.02 -25.43 -24.54
C ASP A 177 -3.52 -25.15 -24.70
N GLU A 178 -4.03 -25.30 -25.93
CA GLU A 178 -5.48 -25.27 -26.17
C GLU A 178 -6.13 -26.49 -25.52
N ARG A 179 -7.31 -26.27 -24.95
CA ARG A 179 -7.92 -27.22 -24.00
C ARG A 179 -9.41 -27.41 -24.21
N GLY A 180 -9.84 -27.41 -25.47
CA GLY A 180 -11.25 -27.55 -25.84
C GLY A 180 -11.86 -28.85 -25.34
N SER A 181 -11.18 -29.98 -25.46
CA SER A 181 -11.73 -31.27 -24.99
C SER A 181 -11.75 -31.36 -23.47
N PHE A 182 -10.78 -30.74 -22.78
CA PHE A 182 -10.83 -30.59 -21.32
C PHE A 182 -12.05 -29.75 -20.90
N ASN A 183 -12.34 -28.66 -21.59
CA ASN A 183 -13.55 -27.87 -21.36
C ASN A 183 -14.83 -28.67 -21.62
N ALA A 184 -14.84 -29.55 -22.63
CA ALA A 184 -15.95 -30.47 -22.91
C ALA A 184 -16.20 -31.45 -21.76
N VAL A 185 -15.13 -32.04 -21.22
CA VAL A 185 -15.15 -32.88 -20.03
C VAL A 185 -15.71 -32.12 -18.84
N CYS A 186 -15.18 -30.93 -18.54
CA CYS A 186 -15.69 -30.10 -17.45
C CYS A 186 -17.15 -29.69 -17.65
N GLY A 187 -17.56 -29.38 -18.88
CA GLY A 187 -18.95 -29.04 -19.22
C GLY A 187 -19.91 -30.20 -18.96
N PHE A 188 -19.52 -31.43 -19.35
CA PHE A 188 -20.30 -32.63 -19.08
C PHE A 188 -20.38 -32.94 -17.57
N LEU A 189 -19.25 -32.88 -16.86
CA LEU A 189 -19.21 -33.09 -15.41
C LEU A 189 -20.04 -32.03 -14.66
N HIS A 190 -20.01 -30.78 -15.10
CA HIS A 190 -20.83 -29.71 -14.54
C HIS A 190 -22.33 -29.98 -14.70
N ARG A 191 -22.74 -30.60 -15.83
CA ARG A 191 -24.11 -31.06 -16.08
C ARG A 191 -24.53 -32.21 -15.14
N LEU A 192 -23.59 -33.09 -14.77
CA LEU A 192 -23.86 -34.12 -13.75
C LEU A 192 -24.03 -33.53 -12.34
N GLY A 193 -23.54 -32.31 -12.11
CA GLY A 193 -23.62 -31.60 -10.83
C GLY A 193 -22.27 -31.22 -10.22
N ALA A 194 -21.15 -31.50 -10.91
CA ALA A 194 -19.83 -31.12 -10.40
C ALA A 194 -19.65 -29.59 -10.36
N ARG A 195 -19.01 -29.09 -9.30
CA ARG A 195 -18.60 -27.67 -9.16
C ARG A 195 -17.19 -27.59 -8.59
N TRP A 196 -16.45 -26.56 -8.99
CA TRP A 196 -15.10 -26.26 -8.50
C TRP A 196 -15.00 -24.80 -8.12
N TYR A 197 -15.20 -24.49 -6.85
CA TYR A 197 -15.28 -23.12 -6.36
C TYR A 197 -13.91 -22.54 -5.98
N LEU A 198 -12.97 -23.35 -5.51
CA LEU A 198 -11.58 -22.99 -5.22
C LEU A 198 -10.61 -24.17 -5.53
N PRO A 199 -9.28 -23.99 -5.48
CA PRO A 199 -8.31 -25.08 -5.71
C PRO A 199 -8.40 -26.22 -4.70
N GLY A 200 -8.17 -27.46 -5.16
CA GLY A 200 -8.14 -28.64 -4.29
C GLY A 200 -9.51 -29.16 -3.87
N GLU A 201 -9.49 -30.23 -3.05
CA GLU A 201 -10.68 -30.99 -2.66
C GLU A 201 -11.72 -30.15 -1.89
N LEU A 202 -11.28 -29.18 -1.08
CA LEU A 202 -12.21 -28.29 -0.38
C LEU A 202 -13.05 -27.46 -1.35
N GLY A 203 -12.55 -27.17 -2.56
CA GLY A 203 -13.28 -26.45 -3.59
C GLY A 203 -14.25 -27.30 -4.39
N GLU A 204 -14.14 -28.62 -4.29
CA GLU A 204 -14.88 -29.57 -5.11
C GLU A 204 -16.26 -29.88 -4.48
N VAL A 205 -17.32 -29.84 -5.29
CA VAL A 205 -18.64 -30.36 -4.94
C VAL A 205 -19.02 -31.34 -6.03
N LEU A 206 -19.10 -32.63 -5.69
CA LEU A 206 -19.47 -33.69 -6.61
C LEU A 206 -20.82 -34.30 -6.23
N PRO A 207 -21.64 -34.68 -7.23
CA PRO A 207 -22.83 -35.48 -7.00
C PRO A 207 -22.41 -36.92 -6.62
N SER A 208 -23.31 -37.65 -5.96
CA SER A 208 -23.16 -39.10 -5.74
C SER A 208 -24.13 -39.86 -6.63
N LEU A 209 -23.63 -40.46 -7.71
CA LEU A 209 -24.45 -41.12 -8.73
C LEU A 209 -23.93 -42.52 -9.00
N LYS A 210 -24.61 -43.55 -8.48
CA LYS A 210 -24.28 -44.96 -8.78
C LYS A 210 -24.60 -45.36 -10.20
N THR A 211 -25.48 -44.63 -10.87
CA THR A 211 -25.84 -44.86 -12.27
C THR A 211 -25.73 -43.56 -13.03
N ILE A 212 -25.02 -43.59 -14.16
CA ILE A 212 -24.86 -42.47 -15.09
C ILE A 212 -25.28 -42.99 -16.45
N GLU A 213 -26.45 -42.55 -16.90
CA GLU A 213 -26.99 -42.85 -18.23
C GLU A 213 -26.14 -42.19 -19.33
N LEU A 214 -26.09 -42.81 -20.52
CA LEU A 214 -25.62 -42.11 -21.71
C LEU A 214 -26.71 -41.09 -22.09
N PRO A 215 -26.45 -39.77 -21.98
CA PRO A 215 -27.47 -38.79 -22.30
C PRO A 215 -27.67 -38.71 -23.82
N LYS A 216 -28.77 -38.08 -24.25
CA LYS A 216 -28.98 -37.68 -25.65
C LYS A 216 -28.66 -36.20 -25.80
N LEU A 217 -27.46 -35.88 -26.28
CA LEU A 217 -26.96 -34.52 -26.45
C LEU A 217 -26.41 -34.33 -27.88
N ASP A 218 -26.56 -33.11 -28.39
CA ASP A 218 -25.77 -32.56 -29.49
C ASP A 218 -25.71 -31.04 -29.32
N GLU A 219 -24.72 -30.57 -28.58
CA GLU A 219 -24.58 -29.16 -28.23
C GLU A 219 -23.16 -28.66 -28.45
N THR A 220 -23.04 -27.46 -29.02
CA THR A 220 -21.77 -26.73 -29.09
C THR A 220 -21.83 -25.56 -28.11
N VAL A 221 -20.88 -25.52 -27.19
CA VAL A 221 -20.74 -24.45 -26.20
C VAL A 221 -19.57 -23.56 -26.58
N ARG A 222 -19.81 -22.24 -26.61
CA ARG A 222 -18.80 -21.23 -26.94
C ARG A 222 -18.60 -20.30 -25.75
N PRO A 223 -17.36 -19.92 -25.42
CA PRO A 223 -17.10 -18.86 -24.47
C PRO A 223 -17.55 -17.51 -25.06
N ASP A 224 -17.89 -16.56 -24.20
CA ASP A 224 -18.30 -15.21 -24.61
C ASP A 224 -17.12 -14.31 -25.04
N PHE A 225 -15.89 -14.71 -24.68
CA PHE A 225 -14.65 -13.96 -24.93
C PHE A 225 -13.55 -14.91 -25.36
N ARG A 226 -12.68 -14.48 -26.28
CA ARG A 226 -11.49 -15.24 -26.68
C ARG A 226 -10.41 -15.25 -25.60
N LEU A 227 -10.17 -14.08 -25.00
CA LEU A 227 -9.20 -13.91 -23.92
C LEU A 227 -9.91 -13.96 -22.56
N ARG A 228 -9.49 -14.90 -21.71
CA ARG A 228 -10.08 -15.11 -20.37
C ARG A 228 -8.95 -15.27 -19.37
N GLN A 229 -8.07 -14.26 -19.36
CA GLN A 229 -6.77 -14.35 -18.74
C GLN A 229 -6.80 -13.78 -17.33
N PHE A 230 -6.21 -14.56 -16.42
CA PHE A 230 -5.63 -14.04 -15.20
C PHE A 230 -4.16 -14.46 -15.22
N ASN A 231 -3.29 -13.68 -14.59
CA ASN A 231 -1.85 -13.91 -14.60
C ASN A 231 -1.37 -15.12 -13.76
N PHE A 232 -2.17 -16.20 -13.68
CA PHE A 232 -1.75 -17.51 -13.16
C PHE A 232 -0.74 -18.16 -14.10
N ARG A 233 0.43 -18.50 -13.55
CA ARG A 233 1.51 -19.21 -14.25
C ARG A 233 1.61 -20.61 -13.67
N PHE A 234 1.32 -21.65 -14.46
CA PHE A 234 1.13 -23.02 -13.93
C PHE A 234 2.35 -23.56 -13.18
N GLY A 235 3.56 -23.28 -13.64
CA GLY A 235 4.80 -23.67 -12.97
C GLY A 235 5.11 -22.89 -11.69
N VAL A 236 4.34 -21.83 -11.39
CA VAL A 236 4.46 -21.01 -10.18
C VAL A 236 3.43 -21.42 -9.14
N VAL A 237 2.17 -21.63 -9.55
CA VAL A 237 1.05 -21.87 -8.63
C VAL A 237 0.76 -23.34 -8.33
N GLY A 238 1.47 -24.25 -9.00
CA GLY A 238 1.34 -25.69 -8.78
C GLY A 238 0.08 -26.31 -9.38
N LEU A 239 -0.06 -27.63 -9.17
CA LEU A 239 -1.05 -28.47 -9.85
C LEU A 239 -2.50 -28.12 -9.50
N GLU A 240 -2.83 -28.01 -8.20
CA GLU A 240 -4.22 -27.81 -7.76
C GLU A 240 -4.81 -26.50 -8.31
N THR A 241 -4.04 -25.42 -8.23
CA THR A 241 -4.45 -24.12 -8.78
C THR A 241 -4.52 -24.18 -10.31
N ALA A 242 -3.55 -24.81 -10.98
CA ALA A 242 -3.58 -24.98 -12.43
C ALA A 242 -4.84 -25.73 -12.90
N LEU A 243 -5.16 -26.88 -12.31
CA LEU A 243 -6.37 -27.66 -12.62
C LEU A 243 -7.64 -26.86 -12.35
N TRP A 244 -7.71 -26.11 -11.25
CA TRP A 244 -8.85 -25.25 -10.96
C TRP A 244 -9.05 -24.18 -12.04
N THR A 245 -7.99 -23.47 -12.44
CA THR A 245 -8.08 -22.47 -13.52
C THR A 245 -8.51 -23.08 -14.86
N MET A 246 -8.07 -24.31 -15.15
CA MET A 246 -8.52 -25.07 -16.32
C MET A 246 -10.00 -25.43 -16.24
N ARG A 247 -10.48 -25.92 -15.09
CA ARG A 247 -11.90 -26.28 -14.85
C ARG A 247 -12.84 -25.08 -14.95
N LEU A 248 -12.35 -23.88 -14.62
CA LEU A 248 -13.09 -22.63 -14.84
C LEU A 248 -13.14 -22.18 -16.31
N GLY A 249 -12.38 -22.84 -17.18
CA GLY A 249 -12.35 -22.53 -18.62
C GLY A 249 -11.61 -21.23 -18.92
N MET A 250 -10.71 -20.79 -18.04
CA MET A 250 -9.80 -19.67 -18.30
C MET A 250 -8.97 -19.98 -19.54
N ARG A 251 -8.38 -18.96 -20.18
CA ARG A 251 -7.53 -19.14 -21.37
C ARG A 251 -6.58 -17.94 -21.50
N ASN A 252 -5.30 -18.25 -21.61
CA ASN A 252 -4.22 -17.28 -21.82
C ASN A 252 -3.72 -17.41 -23.26
N ASP A 253 -3.27 -16.30 -23.86
CA ASP A 253 -2.75 -16.30 -25.23
C ASP A 253 -1.48 -15.46 -25.32
N GLU A 254 -0.32 -16.10 -25.22
CA GLU A 254 0.99 -15.41 -25.22
C GLU A 254 1.40 -14.86 -26.59
N ARG A 255 0.60 -15.09 -27.64
CA ARG A 255 0.75 -14.36 -28.91
C ARG A 255 0.29 -12.90 -28.81
N LEU A 256 -0.36 -12.53 -27.70
CA LEU A 256 -0.84 -11.18 -27.43
C LEU A 256 0.01 -10.53 -26.33
N GLN A 257 0.84 -9.55 -26.71
CA GLN A 257 1.50 -8.69 -25.73
C GLN A 257 0.53 -7.56 -25.31
N ILE A 258 -0.04 -7.64 -24.11
CA ILE A 258 -1.13 -6.73 -23.66
C ILE A 258 -0.62 -5.49 -22.93
N ALA A 259 0.49 -5.54 -22.21
CA ALA A 259 0.98 -4.38 -21.45
C ALA A 259 2.51 -4.34 -21.39
N HIS A 260 3.04 -3.19 -20.94
CA HIS A 260 4.45 -2.99 -20.59
C HIS A 260 5.49 -3.20 -21.70
N GLY A 261 5.09 -3.23 -22.98
CA GLY A 261 6.00 -3.55 -24.09
C GLY A 261 7.20 -2.59 -24.20
N MET A 262 6.98 -1.28 -24.20
CA MET A 262 8.08 -0.32 -24.33
C MET A 262 9.06 -0.39 -23.15
N ALA A 263 8.56 -0.62 -21.93
CA ALA A 263 9.42 -0.83 -20.77
C ALA A 263 10.30 -2.08 -20.94
N THR A 264 9.74 -3.16 -21.48
CA THR A 264 10.52 -4.36 -21.81
C THR A 264 11.62 -4.08 -22.84
N MET A 265 11.35 -3.23 -23.83
CA MET A 265 12.37 -2.81 -24.81
C MET A 265 13.50 -2.00 -24.15
N THR A 266 13.18 -1.03 -23.29
CA THR A 266 14.11 0.04 -22.90
C THR A 266 14.71 -0.06 -21.49
N ASN A 267 14.18 -0.88 -20.59
CA ASN A 267 14.62 -0.95 -19.19
C ASN A 267 15.95 -1.72 -19.02
N ARG A 268 17.03 -1.17 -19.58
CA ARG A 268 18.39 -1.73 -19.54
C ARG A 268 19.45 -0.63 -19.56
N ASP A 269 20.50 -0.83 -18.78
CA ASP A 269 21.61 0.11 -18.69
C ASP A 269 22.32 0.31 -20.05
N GLU A 270 22.45 -0.75 -20.86
CA GLU A 270 23.07 -0.66 -22.17
C GLU A 270 22.23 0.13 -23.18
N VAL A 271 20.90 0.11 -23.04
CA VAL A 271 20.00 0.92 -23.88
C VAL A 271 20.14 2.39 -23.49
N PHE A 272 20.13 2.71 -22.19
CA PHE A 272 20.33 4.09 -21.72
C PHE A 272 21.70 4.64 -22.10
N ALA A 273 22.76 3.84 -21.96
CA ALA A 273 24.11 4.26 -22.31
C ALA A 273 24.27 4.61 -23.80
N LYS A 274 23.60 3.86 -24.69
CA LYS A 274 23.64 4.12 -26.14
C LYS A 274 22.64 5.18 -26.60
N HIS A 275 21.49 5.29 -25.95
CA HIS A 275 20.37 6.11 -26.38
C HIS A 275 19.76 6.95 -25.25
N PRO A 276 20.54 7.81 -24.58
CA PRO A 276 20.02 8.62 -23.46
C PRO A 276 18.91 9.59 -23.91
N GLU A 277 18.91 9.99 -25.18
CA GLU A 277 17.91 10.88 -25.79
C GLU A 277 16.51 10.26 -25.95
N TRP A 278 16.36 8.95 -25.81
CA TRP A 278 15.05 8.28 -25.83
C TRP A 278 14.26 8.53 -24.56
N PHE A 279 14.95 8.81 -23.46
CA PHE A 279 14.34 8.99 -22.15
C PHE A 279 13.89 10.44 -21.98
N ALA A 280 12.75 10.61 -21.31
CA ALA A 280 12.18 11.91 -21.03
C ALA A 280 13.16 12.77 -20.21
N ILE A 281 13.15 14.08 -20.43
CA ILE A 281 13.90 15.03 -19.60
C ILE A 281 12.95 15.72 -18.62
N TYR A 282 13.29 15.69 -17.33
CA TYR A 282 12.59 16.39 -16.26
C TYR A 282 13.61 17.17 -15.41
N GLY A 283 13.39 18.46 -15.20
CA GLY A 283 14.31 19.31 -14.43
C GLY A 283 15.74 19.33 -14.99
N GLY A 284 15.89 19.16 -16.31
CA GLY A 284 17.20 19.08 -16.98
C GLY A 284 17.89 17.71 -16.91
N LYS A 285 17.27 16.68 -16.32
CA LYS A 285 17.86 15.33 -16.20
C LYS A 285 17.03 14.28 -16.95
N ARG A 286 17.70 13.29 -17.55
CA ARG A 286 17.04 12.14 -18.18
C ARG A 286 16.44 11.22 -17.13
N ASP A 287 15.22 10.75 -17.38
CA ASP A 287 14.49 9.85 -16.48
C ASP A 287 14.93 8.41 -16.70
N PHE A 288 16.01 8.01 -16.04
CA PHE A 288 16.48 6.63 -16.03
C PHE A 288 17.03 6.23 -14.66
N ARG A 289 16.65 5.05 -14.19
CA ARG A 289 17.13 4.40 -12.97
C ARG A 289 17.31 2.91 -13.28
N SER A 290 18.51 2.38 -13.08
CA SER A 290 18.81 0.97 -13.37
C SER A 290 17.82 0.04 -12.63
N GLY A 291 17.25 -0.91 -13.36
CA GLY A 291 16.27 -1.87 -12.85
C GLY A 291 14.85 -1.35 -12.68
N ASP A 292 14.57 -0.05 -12.89
CA ASP A 292 13.23 0.53 -12.75
C ASP A 292 12.48 0.54 -14.09
N SER A 293 11.42 -0.26 -14.19
CA SER A 293 10.59 -0.35 -15.40
C SER A 293 9.67 0.86 -15.63
N LYS A 294 9.70 1.87 -14.74
CA LYS A 294 8.86 3.08 -14.80
C LYS A 294 9.57 4.31 -15.36
N CYS A 295 10.77 4.14 -15.92
CA CYS A 295 11.51 5.21 -16.59
C CYS A 295 10.78 5.69 -17.85
N GLN A 296 10.42 6.97 -17.93
CA GLN A 296 9.55 7.51 -18.97
C GLN A 296 10.32 7.92 -20.24
N LEU A 297 9.62 7.85 -21.39
CA LEU A 297 10.22 8.02 -22.71
C LEU A 297 9.77 9.33 -23.41
N CYS A 298 10.55 9.74 -24.40
CA CYS A 298 10.27 10.90 -25.26
C CYS A 298 9.67 10.45 -26.60
N TYR A 299 8.34 10.36 -26.68
CA TYR A 299 7.62 9.97 -27.92
C TYR A 299 7.76 10.95 -29.10
N SER A 300 8.37 12.12 -28.90
CA SER A 300 8.79 13.02 -29.98
C SER A 300 10.18 12.70 -30.55
N ASN A 301 10.87 11.66 -30.06
CA ASN A 301 12.17 11.24 -30.57
C ASN A 301 12.02 10.32 -31.79
N ASP A 302 12.57 10.74 -32.94
CA ASP A 302 12.46 10.02 -34.22
C ASP A 302 13.31 8.75 -34.29
N GLU A 303 14.39 8.66 -33.51
CA GLU A 303 15.17 7.44 -33.37
C GLU A 303 14.41 6.40 -32.54
N LEU A 304 13.83 6.81 -31.40
CA LEU A 304 12.97 5.94 -30.60
C LEU A 304 11.84 5.35 -31.47
N PHE A 305 11.16 6.18 -32.25
CA PHE A 305 10.11 5.72 -33.18
C PHE A 305 10.60 4.61 -34.13
N ARG A 306 11.76 4.81 -34.78
CA ARG A 306 12.34 3.85 -35.72
C ARG A 306 12.76 2.55 -35.03
N GLU A 307 13.36 2.65 -33.85
CA GLU A 307 13.81 1.49 -33.10
C GLU A 307 12.67 0.72 -32.45
N THR A 308 11.57 1.40 -32.07
CA THR A 308 10.31 0.73 -31.70
C THR A 308 9.76 -0.11 -32.85
N LEU A 309 9.80 0.39 -34.09
CA LEU A 309 9.39 -0.39 -35.27
C LEU A 309 10.31 -1.59 -35.51
N ARG A 310 11.62 -1.43 -35.35
CA ARG A 310 12.60 -2.54 -35.47
C ARG A 310 12.32 -3.61 -34.42
N TRP A 311 12.16 -3.21 -33.16
CA TRP A 311 11.86 -4.12 -32.05
C TRP A 311 10.51 -4.83 -32.25
N ALA A 312 9.46 -4.10 -32.65
CA ALA A 312 8.14 -4.68 -32.94
C ALA A 312 8.21 -5.72 -34.07
N ARG A 313 8.86 -5.41 -35.19
CA ARG A 313 9.03 -6.34 -36.33
C ARG A 313 9.78 -7.60 -35.90
N ALA A 314 10.90 -7.45 -35.20
CA ALA A 314 11.68 -8.59 -34.73
C ALA A 314 10.87 -9.52 -33.81
N GLN A 315 9.96 -8.98 -32.98
CA GLN A 315 9.08 -9.82 -32.16
C GLN A 315 8.09 -10.61 -32.99
N LEU A 316 7.47 -9.97 -33.98
CA LEU A 316 6.52 -10.63 -34.89
C LEU A 316 7.21 -11.72 -35.72
N ASP A 317 8.39 -11.43 -36.26
CA ASP A 317 9.17 -12.35 -37.08
C ASP A 317 9.68 -13.55 -36.26
N THR A 318 10.12 -13.32 -35.02
CA THR A 318 10.77 -14.34 -34.18
C THR A 318 9.78 -15.16 -33.39
N TYR A 319 8.86 -14.53 -32.65
CA TYR A 319 7.94 -15.21 -31.74
C TYR A 319 6.56 -15.49 -32.34
N HIS A 320 6.32 -15.04 -33.58
CA HIS A 320 5.03 -15.16 -34.26
C HIS A 320 3.87 -14.57 -33.45
N PHE A 321 4.14 -13.47 -32.75
CA PHE A 321 3.10 -12.71 -32.06
C PHE A 321 2.06 -12.19 -33.06
N GLU A 322 0.81 -12.15 -32.62
CA GLU A 322 -0.27 -11.52 -33.36
C GLU A 322 -0.43 -10.05 -32.96
N THR A 323 0.00 -9.70 -31.76
CA THR A 323 -0.14 -8.36 -31.19
C THR A 323 1.11 -7.96 -30.38
N VAL A 324 1.64 -6.77 -30.65
CA VAL A 324 2.76 -6.16 -29.90
C VAL A 324 2.27 -4.94 -29.09
N SER A 325 2.75 -4.79 -27.86
CA SER A 325 2.38 -3.66 -26.99
C SER A 325 3.35 -2.51 -27.20
N ILE A 326 2.81 -1.34 -27.54
CA ILE A 326 3.54 -0.06 -27.61
C ILE A 326 3.17 0.84 -26.42
N MET A 327 2.67 0.22 -25.34
CA MET A 327 2.28 0.94 -24.13
C MET A 327 3.49 1.65 -23.52
N PRO A 328 3.34 2.94 -23.12
CA PRO A 328 4.31 3.62 -22.28
C PRO A 328 4.71 2.83 -21.03
N PRO A 329 5.95 3.01 -20.52
CA PRO A 329 6.31 2.57 -19.18
C PRO A 329 5.27 2.99 -18.14
N ASP A 330 5.00 2.10 -17.17
CA ASP A 330 3.96 2.33 -16.17
C ASP A 330 4.25 3.59 -15.35
N GLY A 331 3.20 4.27 -14.85
CA GLY A 331 3.33 5.49 -14.06
C GLY A 331 3.62 6.78 -14.84
N TYR A 332 3.28 6.85 -16.13
CA TYR A 332 3.45 8.07 -16.92
C TYR A 332 2.52 9.20 -16.43
N THR A 333 3.09 10.32 -15.99
CA THR A 333 2.34 11.42 -15.34
C THR A 333 2.62 12.79 -15.92
N SER A 334 3.66 12.96 -16.74
CA SER A 334 4.08 14.27 -17.24
C SER A 334 4.72 14.16 -18.61
N ILE A 335 4.51 15.16 -19.47
CA ILE A 335 5.17 15.20 -20.77
C ILE A 335 6.67 15.51 -20.61
N CYS A 336 7.51 14.92 -21.46
CA CYS A 336 8.94 15.24 -21.53
C CYS A 336 9.16 16.74 -21.76
N GLN A 337 10.09 17.36 -21.03
CA GLN A 337 10.32 18.82 -21.06
C GLN A 337 11.27 19.29 -22.18
N CYS A 338 11.52 18.45 -23.19
CA CYS A 338 12.36 18.85 -24.32
C CYS A 338 11.60 19.74 -25.31
N GLU A 339 12.34 20.49 -26.13
CA GLU A 339 11.77 21.44 -27.09
C GLU A 339 10.80 20.77 -28.08
N LYS A 340 11.07 19.52 -28.50
CA LYS A 340 10.19 18.78 -29.42
C LYS A 340 8.82 18.40 -28.82
N CYS A 341 8.69 18.43 -27.49
CA CYS A 341 7.48 18.05 -26.78
C CYS A 341 6.64 19.26 -26.35
N ARG A 342 7.18 20.47 -26.46
CA ARG A 342 6.52 21.71 -26.01
C ARG A 342 5.17 21.89 -26.70
N GLY A 343 4.10 22.00 -25.90
CA GLY A 343 2.73 22.24 -26.37
C GLY A 343 2.06 21.06 -27.07
N LYS A 344 2.57 19.83 -26.91
CA LYS A 344 1.93 18.62 -27.44
C LYS A 344 0.98 17.94 -26.44
N ASP A 345 0.98 18.39 -25.20
CA ASP A 345 -0.05 18.07 -24.22
C ASP A 345 -1.35 18.83 -24.53
N SER A 346 -2.42 18.41 -23.84
CA SER A 346 -3.77 18.96 -23.94
C SER A 346 -4.16 19.55 -22.57
N PRO A 347 -3.56 20.69 -22.15
CA PRO A 347 -3.77 21.27 -20.81
C PRO A 347 -5.22 21.69 -20.54
N GLU A 348 -6.04 21.83 -21.59
CA GLU A 348 -7.49 22.07 -21.50
C GLU A 348 -8.29 20.85 -21.03
N ARG A 349 -7.68 19.66 -21.01
CA ARG A 349 -8.33 18.40 -20.59
C ARG A 349 -8.00 18.10 -19.13
N ASN A 350 -8.85 17.28 -18.51
CA ASN A 350 -8.54 16.73 -17.19
C ASN A 350 -7.30 15.82 -17.24
N GLU A 351 -6.79 15.44 -16.05
CA GLU A 351 -5.59 14.61 -15.90
C GLU A 351 -5.58 13.39 -16.83
N ARG A 352 -6.71 12.69 -16.98
CA ARG A 352 -6.83 11.44 -17.75
C ARG A 352 -6.79 11.62 -19.27
N GLY A 353 -6.95 12.84 -19.76
CA GLY A 353 -6.87 13.19 -21.17
C GLY A 353 -5.63 14.00 -21.54
N LEU A 354 -4.85 14.44 -20.56
CA LEU A 354 -3.77 15.41 -20.70
C LEU A 354 -2.75 15.02 -21.78
N LEU A 355 -2.38 13.74 -21.86
CA LEU A 355 -1.41 13.24 -22.84
C LEU A 355 -2.02 12.29 -23.87
N SER A 356 -3.34 12.24 -23.99
CA SER A 356 -4.01 11.31 -24.92
C SER A 356 -3.62 11.58 -26.37
N ASP A 357 -3.67 12.83 -26.84
CA ASP A 357 -3.27 13.14 -28.22
C ASP A 357 -1.81 12.76 -28.47
N TYR A 358 -0.93 13.03 -27.50
CA TYR A 358 0.49 12.77 -27.60
C TYR A 358 0.85 11.27 -27.68
N VAL A 359 0.31 10.47 -26.77
CA VAL A 359 0.60 9.02 -26.71
C VAL A 359 -0.07 8.28 -27.85
N TRP A 360 -1.35 8.57 -28.12
CA TRP A 360 -2.08 7.86 -29.17
C TRP A 360 -1.61 8.23 -30.57
N ASP A 361 -1.07 9.43 -30.81
CA ASP A 361 -0.40 9.76 -32.09
C ASP A 361 0.81 8.85 -32.34
N PHE A 362 1.67 8.66 -31.34
CA PHE A 362 2.83 7.77 -31.46
C PHE A 362 2.42 6.34 -31.78
N VAL A 363 1.45 5.80 -31.03
CA VAL A 363 0.89 4.46 -31.25
C VAL A 363 0.31 4.34 -32.65
N ASN A 364 -0.47 5.32 -33.10
CA ASN A 364 -1.11 5.33 -34.41
C ASN A 364 -0.06 5.35 -35.55
N ARG A 365 1.00 6.14 -35.40
CA ARG A 365 2.12 6.18 -36.35
C ARG A 365 2.87 4.84 -36.41
N VAL A 366 3.11 4.20 -35.27
CA VAL A 366 3.76 2.87 -35.23
C VAL A 366 2.87 1.85 -35.93
N ALA A 367 1.57 1.84 -35.64
CA ALA A 367 0.60 0.94 -36.27
C ALA A 367 0.57 1.08 -37.79
N LYS A 368 0.54 2.31 -38.30
CA LYS A 368 0.56 2.63 -39.72
C LYS A 368 1.81 2.11 -40.42
N GLU A 369 3.00 2.34 -39.84
CA GLU A 369 4.27 1.92 -40.43
C GLU A 369 4.52 0.41 -40.29
N LEU A 370 4.01 -0.22 -39.24
CA LEU A 370 4.11 -1.66 -39.03
C LEU A 370 3.25 -2.43 -40.04
N ALA A 371 2.04 -1.92 -40.34
CA ALA A 371 1.11 -2.54 -41.29
C ALA A 371 1.69 -2.71 -42.71
N LYS A 372 2.68 -1.88 -43.09
CA LYS A 372 3.36 -1.99 -44.39
C LYS A 372 4.13 -3.29 -44.58
N THR A 373 4.66 -3.86 -43.50
CA THR A 373 5.41 -5.13 -43.53
C THR A 373 4.65 -6.28 -42.87
N HIS A 374 3.78 -5.97 -41.91
CA HIS A 374 3.00 -6.96 -41.14
C HIS A 374 1.51 -6.58 -41.12
N PRO A 375 0.80 -6.67 -42.25
CA PRO A 375 -0.58 -6.18 -42.37
C PRO A 375 -1.60 -6.92 -41.47
N LYS A 376 -1.25 -8.10 -40.97
CA LYS A 376 -2.08 -8.89 -40.05
C LYS A 376 -1.78 -8.64 -38.57
N ALA A 377 -0.65 -8.00 -38.26
CA ALA A 377 -0.23 -7.77 -36.88
C ALA A 377 -0.96 -6.56 -36.29
N LYS A 378 -1.31 -6.66 -35.01
CA LYS A 378 -1.93 -5.57 -34.25
C LYS A 378 -0.91 -4.84 -33.38
N VAL A 379 -1.12 -3.53 -33.23
CA VAL A 379 -0.42 -2.70 -32.26
C VAL A 379 -1.37 -2.41 -31.11
N LEU A 380 -1.01 -2.85 -29.92
CA LEU A 380 -1.81 -2.65 -28.73
C LEU A 380 -1.26 -1.51 -27.89
N ASN A 381 -2.18 -0.68 -27.38
CA ASN A 381 -1.87 0.26 -26.32
C ASN A 381 -2.97 0.24 -25.25
N CYS A 382 -2.56 0.38 -23.99
CA CYS A 382 -3.49 0.54 -22.88
C CYS A 382 -4.01 1.97 -22.82
N ALA A 383 -5.31 2.17 -22.66
CA ALA A 383 -5.89 3.43 -22.24
C ALA A 383 -5.74 3.55 -20.71
N TYR A 384 -4.74 4.29 -20.25
CA TYR A 384 -4.32 4.29 -18.85
C TYR A 384 -3.75 5.64 -18.39
N GLY A 385 -3.86 5.92 -17.08
CA GLY A 385 -3.32 7.12 -16.44
C GLY A 385 -3.71 8.40 -17.18
N VAL A 386 -2.71 9.20 -17.53
CA VAL A 386 -2.87 10.52 -18.16
C VAL A 386 -3.25 10.49 -19.66
N TYR A 387 -3.36 9.29 -20.26
CA TYR A 387 -3.77 9.06 -21.64
C TYR A 387 -4.93 8.05 -21.75
N THR A 388 -5.77 7.99 -20.71
CA THR A 388 -6.93 7.08 -20.68
C THR A 388 -8.06 7.52 -21.61
N LEU A 389 -8.32 8.82 -21.72
CA LEU A 389 -9.41 9.29 -22.56
C LEU A 389 -9.02 9.14 -24.04
N PRO A 390 -9.98 8.96 -24.96
CA PRO A 390 -9.67 8.96 -26.37
C PRO A 390 -9.00 10.28 -26.82
N PRO A 391 -8.10 10.24 -27.83
CA PRO A 391 -7.51 11.42 -28.42
C PRO A 391 -8.59 12.28 -29.11
N LEU A 392 -8.43 13.61 -29.04
CA LEU A 392 -9.29 14.58 -29.71
C LEU A 392 -8.84 14.81 -31.16
N LYS A 393 -7.53 14.82 -31.40
CA LYS A 393 -6.93 15.14 -32.72
C LYS A 393 -6.87 13.97 -33.69
N ILE A 394 -7.33 12.80 -33.28
CA ILE A 394 -7.38 11.57 -34.10
C ILE A 394 -8.84 11.15 -34.22
N ASP A 395 -9.43 11.33 -35.41
CA ASP A 395 -10.84 10.98 -35.64
C ASP A 395 -11.08 9.46 -35.58
N LYS A 396 -10.21 8.69 -36.23
CA LYS A 396 -10.19 7.22 -36.23
C LYS A 396 -8.75 6.73 -36.10
N LEU A 397 -8.55 5.71 -35.28
CA LEU A 397 -7.27 5.00 -35.18
C LEU A 397 -7.03 4.14 -36.43
N GLU A 398 -5.78 3.82 -36.70
CA GLU A 398 -5.40 2.86 -37.75
C GLU A 398 -6.09 1.50 -37.49
N PRO A 399 -6.54 0.78 -38.54
CA PRO A 399 -7.37 -0.42 -38.38
C PRO A 399 -6.72 -1.54 -37.57
N ASN A 400 -5.39 -1.57 -37.44
CA ASN A 400 -4.64 -2.55 -36.66
C ASN A 400 -4.31 -2.09 -35.23
N VAL A 401 -4.88 -0.97 -34.75
CA VAL A 401 -4.74 -0.54 -33.35
C VAL A 401 -5.75 -1.25 -32.46
N GLN A 402 -5.23 -2.01 -31.51
CA GLN A 402 -5.98 -2.72 -30.47
C GLN A 402 -5.99 -1.89 -29.18
N VAL A 403 -7.17 -1.41 -28.77
CA VAL A 403 -7.30 -0.62 -27.54
C VAL A 403 -7.58 -1.55 -26.36
N CYS A 404 -6.76 -1.46 -25.31
CA CYS A 404 -6.99 -2.16 -24.05
C CYS A 404 -7.32 -1.15 -22.94
N ILE A 405 -8.52 -1.18 -22.36
CA ILE A 405 -8.94 -0.18 -21.37
C ILE A 405 -8.59 -0.66 -19.96
N VAL A 406 -7.72 0.08 -19.26
CA VAL A 406 -7.40 -0.20 -17.86
C VAL A 406 -8.51 0.34 -16.96
N GLY A 407 -9.11 -0.54 -16.14
CA GLY A 407 -10.29 -0.18 -15.35
C GLY A 407 -11.51 0.08 -16.25
N GLY A 408 -11.67 -0.76 -17.28
CA GLY A 408 -12.77 -0.67 -18.24
C GLY A 408 -14.08 -1.31 -17.76
N ARG A 409 -14.07 -2.01 -16.62
CA ARG A 409 -15.24 -2.55 -15.89
C ARG A 409 -15.37 -2.02 -14.48
N ARG A 410 -14.25 -1.96 -13.72
CA ARG A 410 -14.18 -1.52 -12.31
C ARG A 410 -15.18 -2.22 -11.37
N PRO A 411 -15.12 -3.55 -11.25
CA PRO A 411 -16.19 -4.34 -10.62
C PRO A 411 -16.45 -4.05 -9.15
N ILE A 412 -15.53 -3.43 -8.41
CA ILE A 412 -15.75 -3.08 -7.00
C ILE A 412 -15.74 -1.58 -6.72
N ASN A 413 -15.22 -0.77 -7.65
CA ASN A 413 -15.06 0.67 -7.45
C ASN A 413 -16.20 1.38 -8.19
N LYS A 414 -17.30 1.66 -7.48
CA LYS A 414 -18.38 2.49 -8.04
C LYS A 414 -17.83 3.88 -8.37
N ALA A 415 -18.23 4.43 -9.52
CA ALA A 415 -17.68 5.68 -10.06
C ALA A 415 -17.77 6.89 -9.10
N GLY A 416 -18.70 6.87 -8.14
CA GLY A 416 -18.84 7.93 -7.12
C GLY A 416 -17.72 8.00 -6.08
N ALA A 417 -16.83 7.00 -5.99
CA ALA A 417 -15.78 6.94 -4.96
C ALA A 417 -14.46 7.65 -5.33
N LYS A 418 -14.31 8.16 -6.56
CA LYS A 418 -13.10 8.88 -7.00
C LYS A 418 -13.43 10.13 -7.82
N GLY A 419 -13.79 11.22 -7.14
CA GLY A 419 -13.67 12.60 -7.62
C GLY A 419 -14.43 13.00 -8.89
N GLU A 420 -14.58 14.31 -9.09
CA GLU A 420 -15.13 14.88 -10.32
C GLU A 420 -14.20 14.60 -11.51
N GLY A 421 -14.67 13.88 -12.53
CA GLY A 421 -13.94 13.69 -13.80
C GLY A 421 -13.80 12.24 -14.32
N GLU A 422 -14.29 11.24 -13.58
CA GLU A 422 -14.33 9.86 -14.10
C GLU A 422 -15.56 9.61 -14.97
N ALA A 423 -15.34 9.36 -16.27
CA ALA A 423 -16.38 8.78 -17.11
C ALA A 423 -16.75 7.39 -16.57
N ALA A 424 -18.06 7.11 -16.44
CA ALA A 424 -18.54 5.76 -16.14
C ALA A 424 -17.91 4.75 -17.12
N PRO A 425 -17.54 3.53 -16.68
CA PRO A 425 -16.92 2.53 -17.55
C PRO A 425 -17.65 2.33 -18.89
N GLU A 426 -18.98 2.38 -18.88
CA GLU A 426 -19.85 2.31 -20.07
C GLU A 426 -19.57 3.45 -21.04
N ALA A 427 -19.52 4.69 -20.55
CA ALA A 427 -19.27 5.87 -21.36
C ALA A 427 -17.84 5.87 -21.93
N LEU A 428 -16.86 5.41 -21.15
CA LEU A 428 -15.48 5.26 -21.62
C LEU A 428 -15.37 4.21 -22.73
N ARG A 429 -16.00 3.03 -22.56
CA ARG A 429 -16.06 1.99 -23.60
C ARG A 429 -16.75 2.52 -24.87
N ALA A 430 -17.87 3.20 -24.73
CA ALA A 430 -18.59 3.79 -25.87
C ALA A 430 -17.75 4.83 -26.62
N ALA A 431 -17.03 5.70 -25.91
CA ALA A 431 -16.16 6.69 -26.51
C ALA A 431 -14.98 6.03 -27.27
N TRP A 432 -14.39 4.97 -26.73
CA TRP A 432 -13.33 4.22 -27.41
C TRP A 432 -13.85 3.43 -28.61
N ALA A 433 -15.03 2.83 -28.53
CA ALA A 433 -15.67 2.12 -29.64
C ALA A 433 -15.94 3.05 -30.85
N GLN A 434 -16.05 4.37 -30.64
CA GLN A 434 -16.13 5.34 -31.74
C GLN A 434 -14.79 5.57 -32.44
N LYS A 435 -13.64 5.31 -31.80
CA LYS A 435 -12.31 5.57 -32.37
C LYS A 435 -11.67 4.38 -33.06
N THR A 436 -12.01 3.14 -32.68
CA THR A 436 -11.41 1.92 -33.23
C THR A 436 -12.43 1.03 -33.94
N THR A 437 -11.97 0.26 -34.93
CA THR A 437 -12.74 -0.82 -35.57
C THR A 437 -12.43 -2.19 -34.99
N GLN A 438 -11.43 -2.30 -34.12
CA GLN A 438 -11.11 -3.53 -33.39
C GLN A 438 -12.05 -3.66 -32.17
N PRO A 439 -12.46 -4.89 -31.80
CA PRO A 439 -13.09 -5.12 -30.50
C PRO A 439 -12.23 -4.57 -29.37
N LEU A 440 -12.79 -4.10 -28.27
CA LEU A 440 -11.98 -3.62 -27.14
C LEU A 440 -11.32 -4.79 -26.41
N LEU A 441 -10.25 -4.52 -25.65
CA LEU A 441 -9.78 -5.39 -24.58
C LEU A 441 -9.93 -4.65 -23.24
N ILE A 442 -10.02 -5.41 -22.16
CA ILE A 442 -10.07 -4.85 -20.81
C ILE A 442 -8.87 -5.33 -20.01
N PHE A 443 -8.30 -4.44 -19.22
CA PHE A 443 -7.29 -4.77 -18.23
C PHE A 443 -7.79 -4.38 -16.85
N GLU A 444 -7.78 -5.32 -15.90
CA GLU A 444 -8.24 -5.07 -14.54
C GLU A 444 -7.20 -5.43 -13.48
N ASN A 445 -7.29 -4.72 -12.36
CA ASN A 445 -6.58 -5.04 -11.14
C ASN A 445 -7.61 -5.27 -10.04
N TYR A 446 -7.59 -6.46 -9.44
CA TYR A 446 -8.47 -6.78 -8.34
C TYR A 446 -7.79 -6.52 -6.98
N PRO A 447 -8.58 -6.26 -5.93
CA PRO A 447 -8.07 -6.28 -4.58
C PRO A 447 -7.61 -7.71 -4.26
N PHE A 448 -6.52 -7.82 -3.53
CA PHE A 448 -5.93 -9.11 -3.23
C PHE A 448 -5.22 -9.04 -1.89
N THR A 449 -5.31 -10.10 -1.09
CA THR A 449 -4.74 -10.12 0.27
C THR A 449 -3.24 -9.82 0.27
N ASP A 450 -2.53 -10.22 -0.78
CA ASP A 450 -1.09 -9.99 -0.92
C ASP A 450 -0.71 -8.53 -1.19
N ARG A 451 -1.71 -7.69 -1.47
CA ARG A 451 -1.58 -6.23 -1.53
C ARG A 451 -2.04 -5.56 -0.23
N GLY A 452 -2.21 -6.32 0.85
CA GLY A 452 -2.69 -5.85 2.15
C GLY A 452 -4.21 -5.69 2.24
N TRP A 453 -4.96 -6.22 1.27
CA TRP A 453 -6.42 -6.09 1.27
C TRP A 453 -7.06 -6.99 2.33
N TYR A 454 -7.86 -6.39 3.21
CA TYR A 454 -8.50 -7.11 4.33
C TYR A 454 -10.01 -6.90 4.43
N LEU A 455 -10.58 -5.97 3.66
CA LEU A 455 -12.02 -5.69 3.65
C LEU A 455 -12.75 -6.80 2.87
N PRO A 456 -13.89 -7.32 3.38
CA PRO A 456 -14.64 -8.37 2.71
C PRO A 456 -15.42 -7.85 1.50
N GLY A 457 -14.73 -7.47 0.42
CA GLY A 457 -15.31 -7.01 -0.84
C GLY A 457 -15.88 -8.14 -1.71
N TYR A 458 -16.74 -8.99 -1.15
CA TYR A 458 -17.36 -10.14 -1.83
C TYR A 458 -18.44 -9.69 -2.84
N ALA A 459 -18.02 -9.14 -3.98
CA ALA A 459 -18.91 -8.43 -4.91
C ALA A 459 -19.43 -9.31 -6.08
N ALA A 460 -20.15 -10.39 -5.78
CA ALA A 460 -20.60 -11.35 -6.81
C ALA A 460 -21.47 -10.70 -7.90
N HIS A 461 -22.40 -9.81 -7.51
CA HIS A 461 -23.27 -9.15 -8.48
C HIS A 461 -22.47 -8.24 -9.39
N ALA A 462 -21.66 -7.36 -8.83
CA ALA A 462 -20.88 -6.41 -9.61
C ALA A 462 -19.83 -7.10 -10.51
N LEU A 463 -19.21 -8.20 -10.07
CA LEU A 463 -18.30 -9.00 -10.90
C LEU A 463 -19.00 -9.56 -12.14
N VAL A 464 -20.16 -10.21 -11.97
CA VAL A 464 -20.90 -10.83 -13.07
C VAL A 464 -21.54 -9.79 -13.98
N ASP A 465 -22.17 -8.76 -13.41
CA ASP A 465 -22.90 -7.74 -14.16
C ASP A 465 -21.95 -6.92 -15.05
N THR A 466 -20.76 -6.58 -14.54
CA THR A 466 -19.76 -5.84 -15.34
C THR A 466 -19.14 -6.69 -16.44
N VAL A 467 -18.98 -8.00 -16.27
CA VAL A 467 -18.58 -8.92 -17.35
C VAL A 467 -19.69 -9.01 -18.41
N ASN A 468 -20.95 -9.15 -17.98
CA ASN A 468 -22.10 -9.15 -18.90
C ASN A 468 -22.18 -7.86 -19.73
N ALA A 469 -21.83 -6.71 -19.12
CA ALA A 469 -21.84 -5.41 -19.78
C ALA A 469 -20.78 -5.25 -20.91
N THR A 470 -19.77 -6.12 -20.98
CA THR A 470 -18.74 -6.09 -22.03
C THR A 470 -18.96 -7.13 -23.14
N LYS A 471 -19.90 -8.07 -22.95
CA LYS A 471 -20.22 -9.12 -23.95
C LYS A 471 -20.70 -8.50 -25.27
N GLY A 472 -20.01 -8.85 -26.35
CA GLY A 472 -20.24 -8.34 -27.70
C GLY A 472 -19.56 -7.00 -28.02
N GLN A 473 -18.81 -6.42 -27.07
CA GLN A 473 -17.99 -5.21 -27.27
C GLN A 473 -16.49 -5.47 -27.09
N SER A 474 -16.14 -6.43 -26.22
CA SER A 474 -14.76 -6.81 -25.89
C SER A 474 -14.40 -8.18 -26.45
N ASP A 475 -13.13 -8.39 -26.82
CA ASP A 475 -12.55 -9.71 -27.15
C ASP A 475 -12.12 -10.48 -25.88
N GLY A 476 -12.19 -9.82 -24.71
CA GLY A 476 -11.88 -10.42 -23.42
C GLY A 476 -11.07 -9.53 -22.52
N GLU A 477 -10.39 -10.14 -21.56
CA GLU A 477 -9.64 -9.39 -20.55
C GLU A 477 -8.41 -10.09 -20.00
N ASP A 478 -7.46 -9.25 -19.55
CA ASP A 478 -6.29 -9.62 -18.77
C ASP A 478 -6.43 -9.05 -17.35
N ILE A 479 -6.54 -9.92 -16.36
CA ILE A 479 -6.73 -9.55 -14.96
C ILE A 479 -5.44 -9.84 -14.20
N TRP A 480 -4.82 -8.78 -13.70
CA TRP A 480 -3.59 -8.88 -12.93
C TRP A 480 -3.88 -8.98 -11.44
N LEU A 481 -3.54 -10.13 -10.89
CA LEU A 481 -3.55 -10.45 -9.48
C LEU A 481 -2.11 -10.50 -8.96
N SER A 482 -1.87 -10.13 -7.70
CA SER A 482 -0.57 -10.39 -7.06
C SER A 482 -0.48 -11.85 -6.61
N VAL A 483 -0.61 -12.80 -7.54
CA VAL A 483 -0.71 -14.23 -7.23
C VAL A 483 0.59 -14.77 -6.63
N ARG A 484 0.50 -15.33 -5.42
CA ARG A 484 1.60 -16.07 -4.79
C ARG A 484 1.70 -17.53 -5.26
N GLN A 485 2.86 -18.13 -5.02
CA GLN A 485 3.10 -19.56 -5.28
C GLN A 485 2.19 -20.48 -4.45
N ASP A 486 1.75 -20.02 -3.27
CA ASP A 486 0.90 -20.70 -2.30
C ASP A 486 -0.55 -20.16 -2.31
N PHE A 487 -1.04 -19.73 -3.49
CA PHE A 487 -2.39 -19.17 -3.68
C PHE A 487 -3.50 -20.04 -3.06
N ASP A 488 -3.37 -21.36 -3.16
CA ASP A 488 -4.32 -22.35 -2.65
C ASP A 488 -4.38 -22.41 -1.11
N LYS A 489 -3.46 -21.73 -0.42
CA LYS A 489 -3.31 -21.77 1.04
C LYS A 489 -3.52 -20.39 1.67
N VAL A 490 -2.90 -19.35 1.12
CA VAL A 490 -2.85 -18.02 1.76
C VAL A 490 -3.94 -17.11 1.21
N GLY A 491 -4.77 -16.55 2.11
CA GLY A 491 -5.84 -15.61 1.75
C GLY A 491 -6.96 -16.23 0.89
N ILE A 492 -6.97 -17.57 0.73
CA ILE A 492 -7.85 -18.26 -0.19
C ILE A 492 -9.33 -18.04 0.16
N GLY A 493 -9.68 -17.79 1.43
CA GLY A 493 -11.06 -17.47 1.86
C GLY A 493 -11.71 -16.32 1.08
N PHE A 494 -10.91 -15.34 0.63
CA PHE A 494 -11.37 -14.21 -0.18
C PHE A 494 -10.95 -14.33 -1.65
N ASN A 495 -9.68 -14.66 -1.91
CA ASN A 495 -9.07 -14.53 -3.23
C ASN A 495 -9.75 -15.37 -4.32
N HIS A 496 -10.23 -16.58 -3.99
CA HIS A 496 -10.88 -17.45 -4.97
C HIS A 496 -12.21 -16.86 -5.48
N PHE A 497 -12.92 -16.13 -4.62
CA PHE A 497 -14.28 -15.67 -4.89
C PHE A 497 -14.30 -14.74 -6.11
N LEU A 498 -13.38 -13.79 -6.16
CA LEU A 498 -13.28 -12.83 -7.27
C LEU A 498 -12.99 -13.52 -8.61
N VAL A 499 -12.11 -14.53 -8.59
CA VAL A 499 -11.75 -15.32 -9.76
C VAL A 499 -12.91 -16.18 -10.22
N TYR A 500 -13.56 -16.91 -9.30
CA TYR A 500 -14.65 -17.82 -9.60
C TYR A 500 -15.82 -17.10 -10.31
N PHE A 501 -16.37 -16.05 -9.70
CA PHE A 501 -17.53 -15.36 -10.26
C PHE A 501 -17.23 -14.70 -11.61
N THR A 502 -16.03 -14.12 -11.76
CA THR A 502 -15.59 -13.54 -13.05
C THR A 502 -15.44 -14.63 -14.11
N ALA A 503 -14.70 -15.71 -13.82
CA ALA A 503 -14.41 -16.76 -14.80
C ALA A 503 -15.68 -17.50 -15.24
N ARG A 504 -16.63 -17.74 -14.32
CA ARG A 504 -17.92 -18.33 -14.66
C ARG A 504 -18.81 -17.40 -15.49
N ALA A 505 -18.70 -16.08 -15.30
CA ALA A 505 -19.42 -15.10 -16.10
C ALA A 505 -18.96 -15.04 -17.57
N TYR A 506 -17.79 -15.59 -17.92
CA TYR A 506 -17.34 -15.71 -19.33
C TYR A 506 -18.10 -16.75 -20.15
N TRP A 507 -19.00 -17.50 -19.52
CA TRP A 507 -19.81 -18.52 -20.16
C TRP A 507 -21.30 -18.16 -20.01
N GLY A 508 -22.13 -18.69 -20.92
CA GLY A 508 -23.59 -18.64 -20.77
C GLY A 508 -24.28 -17.40 -21.34
N GLY A 509 -23.58 -16.52 -22.06
CA GLY A 509 -24.20 -15.37 -22.73
C GLY A 509 -24.72 -14.31 -21.77
N LYS A 510 -25.52 -13.36 -22.27
CA LYS A 510 -26.10 -12.28 -21.45
C LYS A 510 -27.18 -12.76 -20.45
N SER A 511 -27.56 -14.03 -20.51
CA SER A 511 -28.49 -14.66 -19.57
C SER A 511 -27.83 -15.05 -18.23
N THR A 512 -26.51 -14.99 -18.11
CA THR A 512 -25.80 -15.33 -16.86
C THR A 512 -26.26 -14.41 -15.72
N ASN A 513 -26.79 -15.00 -14.66
CA ASN A 513 -27.45 -14.28 -13.57
C ASN A 513 -26.65 -14.40 -12.26
N ALA A 514 -26.15 -13.27 -11.76
CA ALA A 514 -25.30 -13.23 -10.59
C ALA A 514 -26.00 -13.73 -9.31
N ASN A 515 -27.28 -13.36 -9.12
CA ASN A 515 -28.09 -13.81 -7.99
C ASN A 515 -28.23 -15.33 -7.97
N ALA A 516 -28.50 -15.94 -9.14
CA ALA A 516 -28.63 -17.39 -9.26
C ALA A 516 -27.31 -18.09 -8.96
N MET A 517 -26.20 -17.58 -9.49
CA MET A 517 -24.86 -18.10 -9.21
C MET A 517 -24.49 -18.01 -7.73
N LEU A 518 -24.75 -16.87 -7.08
CA LEU A 518 -24.45 -16.68 -5.65
C LEU A 518 -25.31 -17.60 -4.77
N ARG A 519 -26.59 -17.77 -5.10
CA ARG A 519 -27.47 -18.70 -4.38
C ARG A 519 -27.02 -20.15 -4.52
N GLU A 520 -26.67 -20.60 -5.73
CA GLU A 520 -26.13 -21.94 -5.96
C GLU A 520 -24.82 -22.13 -5.20
N TYR A 521 -23.92 -21.15 -5.24
CA TYR A 521 -22.67 -21.17 -4.49
C TYR A 521 -22.93 -21.33 -2.98
N CYS A 522 -23.80 -20.51 -2.39
CA CYS A 522 -24.16 -20.62 -0.98
C CYS A 522 -24.76 -21.98 -0.64
N GLN A 523 -25.68 -22.48 -1.47
CA GLN A 523 -26.36 -23.76 -1.25
C GLN A 523 -25.39 -24.94 -1.32
N LEU A 524 -24.59 -25.04 -2.38
CA LEU A 524 -23.72 -26.19 -2.64
C LEU A 524 -22.42 -26.13 -1.83
N PHE A 525 -21.87 -24.93 -1.65
CA PHE A 525 -20.56 -24.76 -1.02
C PHE A 525 -20.63 -24.67 0.50
N TYR A 526 -21.69 -24.08 1.07
CA TYR A 526 -21.84 -23.89 2.52
C TYR A 526 -22.98 -24.71 3.14
N GLY A 527 -23.82 -25.36 2.34
CA GLY A 527 -24.79 -26.35 2.81
C GLY A 527 -25.73 -25.81 3.90
N PRO A 528 -25.66 -26.34 5.14
CA PRO A 528 -26.49 -25.87 6.26
C PRO A 528 -26.43 -24.36 6.53
N ALA A 529 -25.32 -23.69 6.21
CA ALA A 529 -25.10 -22.26 6.44
C ALA A 529 -25.52 -21.37 5.25
N GLN A 530 -26.20 -21.92 4.24
CA GLN A 530 -26.48 -21.22 2.98
C GLN A 530 -27.22 -19.89 3.14
N GLN A 531 -28.19 -19.79 4.06
CA GLN A 531 -29.03 -18.60 4.21
C GLN A 531 -28.24 -17.47 4.86
N GLU A 532 -27.48 -17.80 5.90
CA GLU A 532 -26.62 -16.88 6.63
C GLU A 532 -25.44 -16.41 5.78
N MET A 533 -24.81 -17.31 5.02
CA MET A 533 -23.74 -16.95 4.08
C MET A 533 -24.23 -16.04 2.96
N LEU A 534 -25.44 -16.26 2.44
CA LEU A 534 -26.05 -15.36 1.46
C LEU A 534 -26.28 -13.96 2.06
N ALA A 535 -26.77 -13.89 3.30
CA ALA A 535 -26.93 -12.61 4.01
C ALA A 535 -25.58 -11.92 4.24
N PHE A 536 -24.56 -12.66 4.69
CA PHE A 536 -23.20 -12.18 4.87
C PHE A 536 -22.63 -11.59 3.58
N PHE A 537 -22.68 -12.33 2.46
CA PHE A 537 -22.14 -11.84 1.19
C PHE A 537 -22.88 -10.62 0.64
N ASN A 538 -24.21 -10.57 0.76
CA ASN A 538 -24.99 -9.40 0.34
C ASN A 538 -24.67 -8.14 1.17
N HIS A 539 -24.51 -8.29 2.48
CA HIS A 539 -24.07 -7.20 3.35
C HIS A 539 -22.66 -6.74 3.01
N CYS A 540 -21.75 -7.69 2.81
CA CYS A 540 -20.38 -7.43 2.37
C CYS A 540 -20.34 -6.64 1.05
N GLU A 541 -21.03 -7.12 0.00
CA GLU A 541 -21.06 -6.45 -1.30
C GLU A 541 -21.59 -5.01 -1.21
N SER A 542 -22.62 -4.78 -0.39
CA SER A 542 -23.24 -3.46 -0.24
C SER A 542 -22.46 -2.50 0.66
N SER A 543 -21.68 -3.02 1.62
CA SER A 543 -21.12 -2.21 2.71
C SER A 543 -19.59 -2.28 2.85
N TRP A 544 -18.87 -3.12 2.10
CA TRP A 544 -17.44 -3.39 2.35
C TRP A 544 -16.56 -2.14 2.49
N ALA A 545 -16.80 -1.10 1.68
CA ALA A 545 -16.01 0.13 1.73
C ALA A 545 -16.29 0.93 3.00
N ALA A 546 -17.56 0.99 3.41
CA ALA A 546 -17.97 1.67 4.64
C ALA A 546 -17.44 0.96 5.89
N MET A 547 -17.16 -0.33 5.84
CA MET A 547 -16.60 -1.07 6.99
C MET A 547 -15.19 -0.60 7.40
N ASP A 548 -14.49 0.18 6.56
CA ASP A 548 -13.20 0.80 6.92
C ASP A 548 -13.37 2.03 7.83
N GLU A 549 -14.58 2.57 7.96
CA GLU A 549 -14.86 3.83 8.67
C GLU A 549 -16.04 3.71 9.64
N ASP A 550 -16.97 2.78 9.40
CA ASP A 550 -18.18 2.58 10.19
C ASP A 550 -18.15 1.24 10.92
N LYS A 551 -17.93 1.31 12.24
CA LYS A 551 -17.94 0.15 13.13
C LYS A 551 -19.21 -0.68 13.00
N SER A 552 -20.38 -0.04 12.88
CA SER A 552 -21.65 -0.75 12.84
C SER A 552 -21.75 -1.67 11.63
N LYS A 553 -21.22 -1.23 10.48
CA LYS A 553 -21.16 -2.03 9.25
C LYS A 553 -20.20 -3.21 9.37
N ALA A 554 -19.04 -2.98 9.98
CA ALA A 554 -18.07 -4.04 10.25
C ALA A 554 -18.64 -5.09 11.22
N ASP A 555 -19.25 -4.65 12.33
CA ASP A 555 -19.88 -5.53 13.31
C ASP A 555 -21.03 -6.34 12.74
N GLU A 556 -21.87 -5.72 11.90
CA GLU A 556 -22.97 -6.42 11.23
C GLU A 556 -22.45 -7.55 10.32
N ALA A 557 -21.36 -7.30 9.57
CA ALA A 557 -20.72 -8.33 8.75
C ALA A 557 -20.19 -9.50 9.61
N LEU A 558 -19.48 -9.18 10.69
CA LEU A 558 -18.93 -10.16 11.60
C LEU A 558 -20.05 -10.97 12.29
N ALA A 559 -21.12 -10.32 12.73
CA ALA A 559 -22.27 -10.99 13.35
C ALA A 559 -23.01 -11.91 12.37
N LEU A 560 -23.18 -11.52 11.11
CA LEU A 560 -23.75 -12.38 10.07
C LEU A 560 -22.87 -13.60 9.81
N PHE A 561 -21.55 -13.43 9.80
CA PHE A 561 -20.61 -14.53 9.63
C PHE A 561 -20.62 -15.51 10.81
N GLU A 562 -20.63 -15.03 12.06
CA GLU A 562 -20.71 -15.90 13.24
C GLU A 562 -22.01 -16.73 13.25
N LYS A 563 -23.13 -16.16 12.79
CA LYS A 563 -24.38 -16.92 12.60
C LYS A 563 -24.21 -18.05 11.57
N ALA A 564 -23.50 -17.80 10.48
CA ALA A 564 -23.20 -18.83 9.48
C ALA A 564 -22.28 -19.92 10.04
N LYS A 565 -21.23 -19.55 10.78
CA LYS A 565 -20.30 -20.48 11.43
C LYS A 565 -21.02 -21.43 12.38
N ALA A 566 -22.01 -20.94 13.13
CA ALA A 566 -22.81 -21.75 14.05
C ALA A 566 -23.73 -22.79 13.37
N LYS A 567 -23.95 -22.72 12.04
CA LYS A 567 -24.80 -23.66 11.30
C LYS A 567 -24.09 -24.92 10.83
N ALA A 568 -22.77 -24.95 10.85
CA ALA A 568 -21.99 -26.08 10.35
C ALA A 568 -21.07 -26.64 11.43
N ASP A 569 -20.96 -27.97 11.48
CA ASP A 569 -19.94 -28.64 12.28
C ASP A 569 -18.54 -28.25 11.76
N ALA A 570 -17.65 -27.81 12.65
CA ALA A 570 -16.29 -27.37 12.31
C ALA A 570 -15.44 -28.45 11.61
N ALA A 571 -15.66 -29.73 11.92
CA ALA A 571 -14.94 -30.86 11.31
C ALA A 571 -15.50 -31.24 9.92
N SER A 572 -16.74 -30.84 9.61
CA SER A 572 -17.35 -31.06 8.30
C SER A 572 -16.65 -30.27 7.20
N VAL A 573 -16.86 -30.66 5.94
CA VAL A 573 -16.37 -29.90 4.78
C VAL A 573 -16.88 -28.45 4.76
N PHE A 574 -18.12 -28.21 5.20
CA PHE A 574 -18.71 -26.88 5.31
C PHE A 574 -18.01 -26.03 6.38
N GLY A 575 -17.73 -26.62 7.55
CA GLY A 575 -16.96 -25.99 8.62
C GLY A 575 -15.55 -25.60 8.20
N LYS A 576 -14.85 -26.49 7.49
CA LYS A 576 -13.51 -26.22 6.92
C LYS A 576 -13.53 -25.08 5.91
N ARG A 577 -14.57 -24.97 5.06
CA ARG A 577 -14.75 -23.86 4.12
C ARG A 577 -15.01 -22.53 4.82
N LEU A 578 -15.83 -22.54 5.88
CA LEU A 578 -16.08 -21.36 6.72
C LEU A 578 -14.80 -20.89 7.41
N ALA A 579 -13.96 -21.81 7.90
CA ALA A 579 -12.68 -21.48 8.53
C ALA A 579 -11.74 -20.66 7.61
N LEU A 580 -11.82 -20.86 6.28
CA LEU A 580 -11.05 -20.07 5.31
C LEU A 580 -11.48 -18.59 5.31
N ILE A 581 -12.79 -18.32 5.36
CA ILE A 581 -13.32 -16.94 5.48
C ILE A 581 -13.00 -16.37 6.86
N ASP A 582 -13.11 -17.20 7.90
CA ASP A 582 -12.85 -16.80 9.28
C ASP A 582 -11.43 -16.24 9.46
N ASP A 583 -10.46 -16.92 8.86
CA ASP A 583 -9.06 -16.49 8.83
C ASP A 583 -8.89 -15.15 8.11
N PHE A 584 -9.51 -14.98 6.94
CA PHE A 584 -9.48 -13.72 6.20
C PHE A 584 -10.11 -12.55 6.99
N LEU A 585 -11.17 -12.81 7.77
CA LEU A 585 -11.88 -11.79 8.53
C LEU A 585 -11.13 -11.28 9.77
N LYS A 586 -9.97 -11.84 10.13
CA LYS A 586 -9.12 -11.34 11.22
C LYS A 586 -8.86 -9.83 11.09
N GLY A 587 -8.49 -9.37 9.90
CA GLY A 587 -8.24 -7.94 9.65
C GLY A 587 -9.46 -7.06 9.91
N LEU A 588 -10.67 -7.52 9.55
CA LEU A 588 -11.91 -6.79 9.80
C LEU A 588 -12.27 -6.75 11.29
N ARG A 589 -12.05 -7.84 12.03
CA ARG A 589 -12.25 -7.85 13.50
C ARG A 589 -11.39 -6.81 14.18
N MET A 590 -10.11 -6.76 13.82
CA MET A 590 -9.16 -5.79 14.33
C MET A 590 -9.60 -4.36 14.00
N LYS A 591 -10.02 -4.14 12.76
CA LYS A 591 -10.55 -2.83 12.33
C LYS A 591 -11.79 -2.43 13.14
N SER A 592 -12.72 -3.35 13.38
CA SER A 592 -13.92 -3.04 14.17
C SER A 592 -13.59 -2.66 15.62
N VAL A 593 -12.60 -3.33 16.24
CA VAL A 593 -12.11 -2.93 17.58
C VAL A 593 -11.54 -1.52 17.53
N GLN A 594 -10.70 -1.22 16.53
CA GLN A 594 -10.11 0.10 16.35
C GLN A 594 -11.18 1.19 16.14
N LEU A 595 -12.17 0.96 15.29
CA LEU A 595 -13.25 1.92 15.03
C LEU A 595 -14.12 2.19 16.27
N GLY A 596 -14.14 1.26 17.23
CA GLY A 596 -14.80 1.47 18.53
C GLY A 596 -14.00 2.35 19.51
N GLN A 597 -12.72 2.58 19.26
CA GLN A 597 -11.86 3.37 20.13
C GLN A 597 -11.97 4.86 19.78
N LYS A 598 -12.51 5.65 20.70
CA LYS A 598 -12.57 7.10 20.56
C LYS A 598 -11.22 7.74 20.82
N ARG A 599 -10.56 8.25 19.78
CA ARG A 599 -9.25 8.89 19.87
C ARG A 599 -9.35 10.39 19.59
N GLY A 600 -8.75 11.20 20.44
CA GLY A 600 -8.64 12.64 20.21
C GLY A 600 -7.57 12.97 19.17
N PRO A 601 -7.33 14.25 18.88
CA PRO A 601 -6.26 14.63 17.98
C PRO A 601 -4.90 14.20 18.58
N VAL A 602 -4.19 13.35 17.85
CA VAL A 602 -2.83 12.89 18.18
C VAL A 602 -1.88 13.14 17.00
N PRO A 603 -0.57 13.24 17.24
CA PRO A 603 0.42 13.32 16.17
C PRO A 603 0.39 12.09 15.26
N THR A 604 1.08 12.20 14.14
CA THR A 604 1.18 11.15 13.15
C THR A 604 2.65 10.99 12.74
N LEU A 605 3.14 9.75 12.76
CA LEU A 605 4.44 9.36 12.25
C LEU A 605 4.24 8.41 11.07
N ARG A 606 4.64 8.86 9.88
CA ARG A 606 4.48 8.10 8.64
C ARG A 606 5.83 7.55 8.20
N LEU A 607 5.94 6.23 8.10
CA LEU A 607 7.09 5.57 7.51
C LEU A 607 7.14 5.86 6.01
N VAL A 608 8.33 6.16 5.50
CA VAL A 608 8.55 6.49 4.09
C VAL A 608 9.82 5.83 3.59
N GLY A 609 9.67 4.85 2.71
CA GLY A 609 10.78 4.06 2.19
C GLY A 609 11.26 2.99 3.18
N ASP A 610 12.11 2.09 2.68
CA ASP A 610 12.76 1.08 3.52
C ASP A 610 14.06 1.66 4.10
N ALA A 611 14.28 1.43 5.39
CA ALA A 611 15.46 1.84 6.12
C ALA A 611 16.65 0.90 5.86
N LYS A 612 17.03 0.74 4.60
CA LYS A 612 18.08 -0.21 4.20
C LYS A 612 19.46 0.26 4.67
N GLY A 613 20.22 -0.67 5.24
CA GLY A 613 21.61 -0.43 5.61
C GLY A 613 21.80 0.29 6.93
N VAL A 614 20.74 0.37 7.76
CA VAL A 614 20.86 0.85 9.13
C VAL A 614 21.66 -0.16 9.95
N VAL A 615 22.67 0.33 10.65
CA VAL A 615 23.51 -0.45 11.59
C VAL A 615 23.21 0.05 13.00
N ILE A 616 22.98 -0.85 13.95
CA ILE A 616 22.67 -0.46 15.33
C ILE A 616 23.97 -0.23 16.09
N ASP A 617 24.53 0.99 16.01
CA ASP A 617 25.81 1.34 16.64
C ASP A 617 25.75 2.61 17.53
N GLY A 618 24.60 3.30 17.51
CA GLY A 618 24.27 4.44 18.35
C GLY A 618 24.67 5.80 17.77
N LYS A 619 25.23 5.88 16.56
CA LYS A 619 25.81 7.14 16.01
C LYS A 619 24.90 7.94 15.09
N LEU A 620 23.85 7.34 14.53
CA LEU A 620 22.86 8.01 13.67
C LEU A 620 23.48 8.58 12.38
N ASP A 621 24.62 8.06 11.94
CA ASP A 621 25.37 8.51 10.77
C ASP A 621 25.06 7.72 9.50
N ASP A 622 24.25 6.67 9.58
CA ASP A 622 23.75 5.93 8.42
C ASP A 622 23.07 6.84 7.39
N GLU A 623 23.23 6.51 6.10
CA GLU A 623 22.66 7.27 4.98
C GLU A 623 21.13 7.45 5.12
N TYR A 624 20.43 6.42 5.60
CA TYR A 624 18.99 6.50 5.85
C TYR A 624 18.65 7.54 6.92
N TRP A 625 19.39 7.58 8.03
CA TRP A 625 19.16 8.57 9.08
C TRP A 625 19.45 9.97 8.60
N GLN A 626 20.55 10.18 7.88
CA GLN A 626 20.92 11.50 7.35
C GLN A 626 19.88 12.05 6.37
N ASN A 627 19.21 11.18 5.62
CA ASN A 627 18.22 11.54 4.60
C ASN A 627 16.77 11.19 4.98
N CYS A 628 16.51 10.90 6.26
CA CYS A 628 15.21 10.43 6.71
C CYS A 628 14.12 11.49 6.42
N PRO A 629 13.01 11.12 5.76
CA PRO A 629 11.95 12.07 5.43
C PRO A 629 11.34 12.74 6.66
N VAL A 630 10.95 14.01 6.53
CA VAL A 630 10.32 14.80 7.62
C VAL A 630 9.07 14.11 8.17
N ALA A 631 8.31 13.40 7.33
CA ALA A 631 7.12 12.67 7.77
C ALA A 631 7.43 11.46 8.69
N ALA A 632 8.67 10.96 8.64
CA ALA A 632 9.20 9.88 9.48
C ALA A 632 10.09 10.41 10.62
N THR A 633 10.09 11.73 10.86
CA THR A 633 10.86 12.41 11.91
C THR A 633 9.92 13.07 12.92
N GLY A 634 10.18 12.90 14.21
CA GLY A 634 9.40 13.50 15.29
C GLY A 634 10.25 14.28 16.28
N LYS A 635 9.58 15.11 17.09
CA LYS A 635 10.16 15.86 18.21
C LYS A 635 9.25 15.75 19.41
N LEU A 636 9.84 15.59 20.60
CA LEU A 636 9.07 15.46 21.83
C LEU A 636 8.64 16.83 22.35
N ARG A 637 7.51 16.84 23.05
CA ARG A 637 6.94 17.99 23.76
C ARG A 637 6.75 17.62 25.22
N GLU A 638 6.82 18.60 26.11
CA GLU A 638 6.59 18.38 27.54
C GLU A 638 5.20 17.72 27.75
N LEU A 639 5.17 16.70 28.60
CA LEU A 639 4.12 15.69 28.69
C LEU A 639 2.74 16.27 29.05
N GLN A 640 2.69 17.23 29.98
CA GLN A 640 1.43 17.71 30.56
C GLN A 640 0.83 18.90 29.80
N THR A 641 1.65 19.77 29.23
CA THR A 641 1.23 21.05 28.65
C THR A 641 1.51 21.15 27.15
N GLY A 642 2.39 20.28 26.62
CA GLY A 642 2.84 20.32 25.24
C GLY A 642 3.87 21.41 24.94
N ARG A 643 4.43 22.09 25.96
CA ARG A 643 5.47 23.11 25.77
C ARG A 643 6.77 22.51 25.24
N THR A 644 7.68 23.36 24.72
CA THR A 644 9.03 22.91 24.34
C THR A 644 9.82 22.57 25.62
N PRO A 645 10.40 21.36 25.74
CA PRO A 645 11.25 21.02 26.88
C PRO A 645 12.54 21.84 26.89
N THR A 646 13.20 21.95 28.04
CA THR A 646 14.46 22.70 28.18
C THR A 646 15.56 22.10 27.32
N PHE A 647 15.66 20.77 27.29
CA PHE A 647 16.54 20.05 26.40
C PHE A 647 15.73 19.14 25.49
N GLY A 648 15.89 19.34 24.18
CA GLY A 648 15.06 18.70 23.17
C GLY A 648 15.35 17.21 23.00
N THR A 649 14.35 16.49 22.50
CA THR A 649 14.54 15.15 21.93
C THR A 649 13.90 15.09 20.56
N SER A 650 14.63 14.53 19.62
CA SER A 650 14.16 14.25 18.26
C SER A 650 14.39 12.79 17.92
N PHE A 651 13.57 12.24 17.06
CA PHE A 651 13.71 10.87 16.62
C PHE A 651 13.34 10.69 15.15
N LYS A 652 13.79 9.59 14.57
CA LYS A 652 13.50 9.12 13.22
C LYS A 652 13.01 7.68 13.29
N GLY A 653 12.06 7.31 12.44
CA GLY A 653 11.51 5.96 12.33
C GLY A 653 11.74 5.35 10.96
N GLY A 654 11.84 4.02 10.90
CA GLY A 654 12.04 3.29 9.65
C GLY A 654 11.63 1.82 9.76
N TRP A 655 11.64 1.13 8.62
CA TRP A 655 11.38 -0.31 8.53
C TRP A 655 12.54 -1.00 7.80
N GLN A 656 13.17 -1.99 8.42
CA GLN A 656 14.28 -2.76 7.84
C GLN A 656 13.98 -4.27 7.96
N GLY A 657 13.78 -4.94 6.83
CA GLY A 657 13.39 -6.36 6.84
C GLY A 657 12.05 -6.57 7.54
N ASN A 658 12.05 -7.36 8.63
CA ASN A 658 10.89 -7.56 9.50
C ASN A 658 10.95 -6.70 10.77
N ASN A 659 11.88 -5.75 10.85
CA ASN A 659 12.12 -4.97 12.06
C ASN A 659 11.64 -3.53 11.86
N VAL A 660 11.08 -2.95 12.93
CA VAL A 660 10.92 -1.51 13.04
C VAL A 660 12.18 -0.93 13.69
N VAL A 661 12.70 0.16 13.13
CA VAL A 661 13.94 0.80 13.62
C VAL A 661 13.69 2.24 14.03
N PHE A 662 14.32 2.67 15.11
CA PHE A 662 14.30 4.07 15.55
C PHE A 662 15.71 4.59 15.83
N ALA A 663 15.93 5.85 15.46
CA ALA A 663 17.10 6.63 15.80
C ALA A 663 16.67 7.82 16.66
N ILE A 664 17.21 7.98 17.86
CA ILE A 664 16.76 8.95 18.85
C ILE A 664 17.95 9.79 19.31
N ARG A 665 17.79 11.11 19.32
CA ARG A 665 18.77 12.07 19.84
C ARG A 665 18.16 12.82 21.01
N CYS A 666 18.84 12.77 22.14
CA CYS A 666 18.50 13.45 23.39
C CYS A 666 19.54 14.54 23.65
N ASP A 667 19.17 15.81 23.45
CA ASP A 667 20.06 16.93 23.73
C ASP A 667 20.31 17.04 25.26
N GLU A 668 21.50 17.50 25.63
CA GLU A 668 21.93 17.72 27.01
C GLU A 668 22.69 19.05 27.13
N ARG A 669 22.88 19.52 28.36
CA ARG A 669 23.77 20.66 28.61
C ARG A 669 25.20 20.21 28.31
N ARG A 670 25.94 21.06 27.60
CA ARG A 670 27.33 20.78 27.26
C ARG A 670 28.16 20.45 28.51
N GLY A 671 28.85 19.31 28.50
CA GLY A 671 29.66 18.80 29.60
C GLY A 671 28.88 18.13 30.75
N GLU A 672 27.54 18.14 30.72
CA GLU A 672 26.69 17.43 31.69
C GLU A 672 26.44 16.01 31.20
N LYS A 673 26.75 15.01 32.05
CA LYS A 673 26.49 13.61 31.72
C LYS A 673 25.04 13.24 32.05
N PRO A 674 24.38 12.40 31.22
CA PRO A 674 23.06 11.89 31.55
C PRO A 674 23.13 10.95 32.77
N LEU A 675 22.05 10.92 33.55
CA LEU A 675 21.97 10.12 34.77
C LEU A 675 21.54 8.68 34.44
N SER A 676 22.44 7.70 34.52
CA SER A 676 22.08 6.28 34.35
C SER A 676 22.01 5.57 35.70
N ALA A 677 20.80 5.20 36.13
CA ALA A 677 20.58 4.50 37.40
C ALA A 677 20.63 2.97 37.27
N SER A 678 20.21 2.43 36.13
CA SER A 678 20.28 0.99 35.81
C SER A 678 21.72 0.51 35.60
N THR A 679 22.01 -0.70 36.08
CA THR A 679 23.35 -1.32 36.02
C THR A 679 23.46 -2.53 35.09
N ARG A 680 22.31 -3.02 34.59
CA ARG A 680 22.17 -4.14 33.66
C ARG A 680 20.77 -4.10 33.01
N ASP A 681 20.54 -4.95 32.03
CA ASP A 681 19.20 -5.20 31.48
C ASP A 681 18.23 -5.73 32.56
N ASP A 682 16.94 -5.45 32.39
CA ASP A 682 15.84 -5.76 33.31
C ASP A 682 15.94 -5.10 34.70
N ASP A 683 16.83 -4.12 34.85
CA ASP A 683 17.00 -3.37 36.08
C ASP A 683 15.95 -2.26 36.21
N GLN A 684 14.95 -2.50 37.06
CA GLN A 684 13.89 -1.54 37.38
C GLN A 684 14.39 -0.21 37.96
N ALA A 685 15.67 -0.11 38.36
CA ALA A 685 16.26 1.17 38.72
C ALA A 685 16.30 2.17 37.55
N ILE A 686 16.07 1.74 36.30
CA ILE A 686 16.01 2.60 35.11
C ILE A 686 15.08 3.82 35.30
N TRP A 687 13.95 3.66 36.00
CA TRP A 687 12.99 4.74 36.26
C TRP A 687 13.44 5.76 37.31
N HIS A 688 14.62 5.59 37.91
CA HIS A 688 15.26 6.56 38.78
C HIS A 688 16.36 7.38 38.07
N GLY A 689 16.57 7.15 36.77
CA GLY A 689 17.51 7.91 35.95
C GLY A 689 16.86 8.52 34.71
N ASP A 690 17.71 8.99 33.80
CA ASP A 690 17.31 9.37 32.44
C ASP A 690 16.94 8.10 31.67
N ALA A 691 15.85 8.16 30.91
CA ALA A 691 15.40 7.03 30.11
C ALA A 691 14.61 7.50 28.87
N ILE A 692 14.70 6.72 27.80
CA ILE A 692 13.72 6.75 26.71
C ILE A 692 12.77 5.57 26.88
N GLU A 693 11.47 5.80 26.70
CA GLU A 693 10.48 4.73 26.67
C GLU A 693 9.76 4.73 25.32
N LEU A 694 9.74 3.57 24.67
CA LEU A 694 8.93 3.31 23.48
C LEU A 694 7.67 2.56 23.92
N GLU A 695 6.52 3.15 23.66
CA GLU A 695 5.21 2.53 23.90
C GLU A 695 4.60 2.18 22.57
N ILE A 696 4.35 0.89 22.29
CA ILE A 696 3.95 0.42 20.97
C ILE A 696 2.69 -0.43 21.08
N ALA A 697 1.55 0.15 20.71
CA ALA A 697 0.30 -0.56 20.49
C ALA A 697 0.22 -1.02 19.04
N THR A 698 0.12 -2.33 18.84
CA THR A 698 -0.09 -2.92 17.51
C THR A 698 -1.58 -3.07 17.26
N GLU A 699 -1.96 -3.54 16.07
CA GLU A 699 -3.35 -3.80 15.75
C GLU A 699 -3.90 -5.10 16.37
N THR A 700 -3.03 -5.96 16.92
CA THR A 700 -3.38 -7.18 17.65
C THR A 700 -3.18 -7.07 19.16
N HIS A 701 -2.39 -6.10 19.64
CA HIS A 701 -1.93 -6.08 21.03
C HIS A 701 -2.11 -4.71 21.70
N SER A 702 -2.38 -4.73 23.01
CA SER A 702 -2.69 -3.51 23.79
C SER A 702 -1.57 -2.47 23.70
N TYR A 703 -0.40 -2.76 24.28
CA TYR A 703 0.87 -2.13 23.95
C TYR A 703 2.04 -2.82 24.66
N TYR A 704 3.22 -2.71 24.06
CA TYR A 704 4.51 -3.04 24.65
C TYR A 704 5.19 -1.78 25.16
N GLN A 705 6.02 -1.91 26.19
CA GLN A 705 6.87 -0.84 26.71
C GLN A 705 8.33 -1.30 26.63
N ILE A 706 9.20 -0.47 26.05
CA ILE A 706 10.65 -0.72 26.00
C ILE A 706 11.35 0.52 26.53
N ALA A 707 11.96 0.41 27.71
CA ALA A 707 12.71 1.47 28.36
C ALA A 707 14.22 1.29 28.12
N ILE A 708 14.92 2.37 27.77
CA ILE A 708 16.34 2.36 27.39
C ILE A 708 17.07 3.46 28.15
N SER A 709 18.11 3.07 28.89
CA SER A 709 18.97 3.98 29.63
C SER A 709 20.07 4.58 28.73
N PRO A 710 20.70 5.70 29.12
CA PRO A 710 21.89 6.23 28.45
C PRO A 710 23.05 5.23 28.34
N ALA A 711 23.15 4.30 29.30
CA ALA A 711 24.16 3.24 29.30
C ALA A 711 23.83 2.08 28.34
N GLY A 712 22.66 2.10 27.67
CA GLY A 712 22.24 1.07 26.73
C GLY A 712 21.48 -0.10 27.37
N HIS A 713 21.29 -0.10 28.70
CA HIS A 713 20.48 -1.12 29.37
C HIS A 713 19.00 -1.00 28.99
N VAL A 714 18.36 -2.13 28.77
CA VAL A 714 16.97 -2.26 28.34
C VAL A 714 16.11 -2.90 29.43
N VAL A 715 14.90 -2.39 29.62
CA VAL A 715 13.82 -3.07 30.33
C VAL A 715 12.61 -3.11 29.43
N ASP A 716 12.09 -4.30 29.14
CA ASP A 716 10.92 -4.49 28.30
C ASP A 716 9.75 -5.13 29.05
N LEU A 717 8.54 -4.71 28.68
CA LEU A 717 7.32 -5.12 29.36
C LEU A 717 6.18 -5.30 28.35
N ASP A 718 5.40 -6.35 28.56
CA ASP A 718 4.07 -6.48 27.97
C ASP A 718 3.03 -5.85 28.89
N ARG A 719 2.48 -4.70 28.51
CA ARG A 719 1.43 -3.99 29.26
C ARG A 719 0.01 -4.46 28.94
N GLY A 720 -0.14 -5.35 27.96
CA GLY A 720 -1.36 -6.13 27.71
C GLY A 720 -1.49 -7.35 28.62
N ALA A 721 -0.39 -7.88 29.16
CA ALA A 721 -0.39 -9.01 30.08
C ALA A 721 -0.94 -8.65 31.48
N PRO A 722 -1.38 -9.64 32.28
CA PRO A 722 -1.66 -9.44 33.70
C PRO A 722 -0.44 -8.85 34.42
N ARG A 723 -0.67 -7.93 35.38
CA ARG A 723 0.41 -7.16 36.04
C ARG A 723 1.57 -7.98 36.60
N GLY A 724 1.31 -9.20 37.09
CA GLY A 724 2.35 -10.10 37.59
C GLY A 724 3.25 -10.72 36.52
N GLN A 725 2.92 -10.53 35.24
CA GLN A 725 3.61 -11.10 34.07
C GLN A 725 4.20 -10.03 33.15
N TRP A 726 4.12 -8.75 33.49
CA TRP A 726 4.61 -7.68 32.60
C TRP A 726 6.07 -7.89 32.17
N PHE A 727 6.94 -8.34 33.08
CA PHE A 727 8.37 -8.55 32.86
C PHE A 727 8.73 -9.92 32.28
N THR A 728 7.77 -10.73 31.85
CA THR A 728 8.06 -12.04 31.26
C THR A 728 8.23 -12.01 29.75
N TRP A 729 7.96 -10.86 29.13
CA TRP A 729 8.07 -10.66 27.69
C TRP A 729 9.42 -10.03 27.36
N ASP A 730 10.05 -10.50 26.28
CA ASP A 730 11.35 -10.01 25.79
C ASP A 730 11.21 -9.54 24.33
N ALA A 731 11.53 -8.27 24.10
CA ALA A 731 11.37 -7.61 22.81
C ALA A 731 12.28 -8.17 21.72
N LYS A 732 13.34 -8.91 22.09
CA LYS A 732 14.46 -9.29 21.24
C LYS A 732 15.07 -8.08 20.53
N ALA A 733 15.09 -6.94 21.23
CA ALA A 733 15.58 -5.68 20.70
C ALA A 733 17.11 -5.71 20.57
N GLU A 734 17.62 -5.14 19.48
CA GLU A 734 19.03 -4.75 19.36
C GLU A 734 19.11 -3.26 19.65
N VAL A 735 19.96 -2.86 20.61
CA VAL A 735 20.07 -1.47 21.09
C VAL A 735 21.53 -1.07 21.18
N ALA A 736 21.84 0.14 20.72
CA ALA A 736 23.14 0.79 20.92
C ALA A 736 22.96 2.25 21.30
N THR A 737 23.81 2.74 22.21
CA THR A 737 23.81 4.14 22.64
C THR A 737 25.19 4.78 22.48
N HIS A 738 25.19 6.11 22.31
CA HIS A 738 26.42 6.90 22.28
C HIS A 738 26.23 8.18 23.07
N ILE A 739 27.20 8.54 23.91
CA ILE A 739 27.19 9.76 24.72
C ILE A 739 28.25 10.72 24.18
N ALA A 740 27.80 11.90 23.79
CA ALA A 740 28.64 13.02 23.35
C ALA A 740 28.62 14.15 24.41
N ASP A 741 29.27 15.27 24.10
CA ASP A 741 29.42 16.41 25.02
C ASP A 741 28.10 17.16 25.28
N ASP A 742 27.21 17.22 24.30
CA ASP A 742 25.96 18.01 24.32
C ASP A 742 24.71 17.17 24.03
N HIS A 743 24.85 15.85 23.94
CA HIS A 743 23.73 14.94 23.68
C HIS A 743 24.11 13.48 23.97
N TRP A 744 23.11 12.62 24.01
CA TRP A 744 23.27 11.19 23.83
C TRP A 744 22.26 10.66 22.81
N THR A 745 22.57 9.52 22.21
CA THR A 745 21.81 8.94 21.11
C THR A 745 21.51 7.47 21.33
N ILE A 746 20.47 7.00 20.65
CA ILE A 746 20.01 5.60 20.64
C ILE A 746 19.73 5.20 19.20
N GLU A 747 20.20 4.01 18.84
CA GLU A 747 19.62 3.22 17.74
C GLU A 747 19.00 1.96 18.32
N ILE A 748 17.80 1.63 17.85
CA ILE A 748 17.09 0.42 18.24
C ILE A 748 16.47 -0.25 17.03
N SER A 749 16.59 -1.58 16.98
CA SER A 749 15.91 -2.47 16.05
C SER A 749 15.01 -3.44 16.82
N LEU A 750 13.71 -3.42 16.52
CA LEU A 750 12.69 -4.25 17.16
C LEU A 750 12.13 -5.26 16.14
N PRO A 751 12.32 -6.57 16.34
CA PRO A 751 11.75 -7.58 15.48
C PRO A 751 10.23 -7.67 15.62
N VAL A 752 9.55 -7.86 14.48
CA VAL A 752 8.09 -7.98 14.40
C VAL A 752 7.71 -9.34 13.83
N THR A 753 6.76 -10.01 14.47
CA THR A 753 6.21 -11.30 14.05
C THR A 753 4.69 -11.26 13.91
N GLN A 754 4.17 -12.04 12.97
CA GLN A 754 2.73 -12.33 12.87
C GLN A 754 2.38 -13.66 13.54
N ASP A 755 3.38 -14.40 14.04
CA ASP A 755 3.18 -15.66 14.74
C ASP A 755 2.85 -15.41 16.20
N GLU A 756 1.64 -15.77 16.61
CA GLU A 756 1.14 -15.63 17.98
C GLU A 756 1.48 -16.84 18.87
N ASN A 757 2.13 -17.88 18.34
CA ASN A 757 2.44 -19.10 19.10
C ASN A 757 3.51 -18.89 20.17
N ASP A 758 4.34 -17.85 20.04
CA ASP A 758 5.30 -17.42 21.05
C ASP A 758 4.94 -16.01 21.55
N PRO A 759 3.94 -15.88 22.44
CA PRO A 759 3.47 -14.58 22.87
C PRO A 759 4.43 -13.86 23.82
N LEU A 760 5.53 -14.50 24.21
CA LEU A 760 6.51 -13.97 25.17
C LEU A 760 7.70 -13.29 24.49
N HIS A 761 7.79 -13.31 23.16
CA HIS A 761 8.91 -12.71 22.45
C HIS A 761 8.47 -11.88 21.25
N GLN A 762 9.23 -10.81 20.97
CA GLN A 762 9.04 -9.94 19.80
C GLN A 762 7.72 -9.15 19.81
N LEU A 763 7.64 -8.14 18.94
CA LEU A 763 6.38 -7.41 18.74
C LEU A 763 5.44 -8.26 17.88
N ILE A 764 4.26 -8.57 18.40
CA ILE A 764 3.23 -9.28 17.63
C ILE A 764 2.40 -8.25 16.86
N GLY A 765 2.39 -8.37 15.54
CA GLY A 765 1.58 -7.54 14.66
C GLY A 765 2.06 -7.61 13.21
N ARG A 766 1.29 -7.00 12.31
CA ARG A 766 1.71 -6.84 10.90
C ARG A 766 2.36 -5.47 10.68
N LYS A 767 3.11 -5.31 9.58
CA LYS A 767 3.60 -3.99 9.16
C LYS A 767 2.42 -3.00 9.10
N PRO A 768 2.46 -1.85 9.82
CA PRO A 768 1.31 -0.99 9.95
C PRO A 768 0.97 -0.29 8.64
N THR A 769 -0.32 -0.15 8.35
CA THR A 769 -0.83 0.46 7.11
C THR A 769 -1.74 1.64 7.43
N GLN A 770 -2.09 2.44 6.42
CA GLN A 770 -3.07 3.52 6.59
C GLN A 770 -4.40 3.02 7.20
N SER A 771 -4.91 1.88 6.73
CA SER A 771 -6.20 1.36 7.19
C SER A 771 -6.13 0.64 8.54
N LEU A 772 -4.96 0.09 8.89
CA LEU A 772 -4.68 -0.61 10.14
C LEU A 772 -3.36 -0.08 10.72
N PRO A 773 -3.35 1.16 11.23
CA PRO A 773 -2.17 1.76 11.82
C PRO A 773 -1.88 1.15 13.18
N TRP A 774 -0.62 1.21 13.58
CA TRP A 774 -0.23 1.08 14.98
C TRP A 774 -0.41 2.42 15.69
N HIS A 775 -0.32 2.40 17.01
CA HIS A 775 -0.29 3.61 17.81
C HIS A 775 0.92 3.59 18.72
N ILE A 776 1.77 4.60 18.64
CA ILE A 776 3.02 4.63 19.40
C ILE A 776 3.17 5.91 20.22
N ASN A 777 3.94 5.83 21.29
CA ASN A 777 4.53 7.00 21.92
C ASN A 777 6.03 6.78 22.10
N ILE A 778 6.78 7.88 22.02
CA ILE A 778 8.20 7.89 22.36
C ILE A 778 8.34 8.95 23.44
N CYS A 779 8.81 8.52 24.59
CA CYS A 779 8.83 9.30 25.81
C CYS A 779 10.26 9.47 26.29
N ARG A 780 10.56 10.59 26.93
CA ARG A 780 11.81 10.86 27.63
C ARG A 780 11.53 11.28 29.05
N GLN A 781 12.22 10.63 29.97
CA GLN A 781 12.41 11.07 31.34
C GLN A 781 13.81 11.66 31.47
N ARG A 782 13.91 12.88 32.02
CA ARG A 782 15.18 13.50 32.41
C ARG A 782 15.14 13.90 33.88
N ILE A 783 16.07 13.39 34.68
CA ILE A 783 16.12 13.59 36.14
C ILE A 783 17.44 14.27 36.54
N ARG A 784 17.34 15.31 37.35
CA ARG A 784 18.46 15.98 38.02
C ARG A 784 18.11 16.17 39.50
N GLU A 785 19.10 16.50 40.32
CA GLU A 785 18.90 16.74 41.76
C GLU A 785 17.85 17.82 42.06
N ASP A 786 17.74 18.80 41.17
CA ASP A 786 16.87 19.97 41.30
C ASP A 786 15.54 19.84 40.55
N GLY A 787 15.25 18.69 39.91
CA GLY A 787 13.94 18.44 39.31
C GLY A 787 13.94 17.38 38.21
N GLN A 788 12.76 17.12 37.67
CA GLN A 788 12.55 16.22 36.55
C GLN A 788 11.74 16.89 35.44
N GLU A 789 11.97 16.48 34.19
CA GLU A 789 11.18 16.88 33.03
C GLU A 789 10.81 15.64 32.21
N HIS A 790 9.51 15.48 31.96
CA HIS A 790 8.96 14.44 31.10
C HIS A 790 8.54 15.03 29.77
N SER A 791 8.88 14.36 28.67
CA SER A 791 8.44 14.75 27.34
C SER A 791 8.03 13.54 26.52
N ALA A 792 7.11 13.72 25.58
CA ALA A 792 6.60 12.67 24.74
C ALA A 792 6.33 13.17 23.31
N PHE A 793 6.35 12.26 22.35
CA PHE A 793 6.00 12.59 20.96
C PHE A 793 4.53 13.01 20.90
N SER A 794 3.68 12.27 21.61
CA SER A 794 2.30 12.64 21.86
C SER A 794 2.10 12.91 23.36
N PRO A 795 2.08 14.19 23.78
CA PRO A 795 1.77 14.57 25.15
C PRO A 795 0.43 13.99 25.61
N THR A 796 0.43 13.38 26.79
CA THR A 796 -0.75 12.74 27.37
C THR A 796 -1.67 13.74 28.04
N GLY A 797 -1.15 14.90 28.47
CA GLY A 797 -1.89 15.83 29.31
C GLY A 797 -2.05 15.32 30.74
N THR A 798 -1.24 14.35 31.17
CA THR A 798 -1.23 13.75 32.52
C THR A 798 0.21 13.66 33.05
N GLU A 799 0.38 13.27 34.32
CA GLU A 799 1.71 13.10 34.94
C GLU A 799 2.49 11.89 34.39
N GLY A 800 1.84 10.97 33.68
CA GLY A 800 2.43 9.70 33.22
C GLY A 800 2.36 9.49 31.71
N PHE A 801 3.20 8.58 31.21
CA PHE A 801 3.29 8.24 29.78
C PHE A 801 2.16 7.34 29.28
N HIS A 802 1.65 6.48 30.17
CA HIS A 802 0.83 5.31 29.82
C HIS A 802 -0.66 5.64 29.54
N GLU A 803 -0.92 6.44 28.51
CA GLU A 803 -2.27 6.74 28.00
C GLU A 803 -2.41 6.24 26.55
N PRO A 804 -2.77 4.97 26.30
CA PRO A 804 -2.80 4.39 24.95
C PRO A 804 -3.68 5.14 23.94
N MET A 805 -4.74 5.80 24.43
CA MET A 805 -5.62 6.65 23.62
C MET A 805 -4.98 7.98 23.19
N LYS A 806 -3.81 8.32 23.75
CA LYS A 806 -3.00 9.46 23.36
C LYS A 806 -1.84 9.08 22.46
N PHE A 807 -1.57 7.81 22.22
CA PHE A 807 -0.49 7.40 21.33
C PHE A 807 -0.71 7.90 19.90
N ALA A 808 0.37 8.33 19.25
CA ALA A 808 0.40 8.85 17.89
C ALA A 808 0.10 7.77 16.86
N HIS A 809 -0.53 8.14 15.74
CA HIS A 809 -0.72 7.21 14.63
C HIS A 809 0.63 6.86 13.99
N PHE A 810 0.89 5.57 13.82
CA PHE A 810 2.10 5.04 13.21
C PHE A 810 1.76 4.10 12.05
N TYR A 811 2.19 4.45 10.83
CA TYR A 811 1.81 3.70 9.63
C TYR A 811 2.76 3.88 8.44
N ASP A 812 2.74 2.92 7.53
CA ASP A 812 3.34 3.00 6.21
C ASP A 812 2.32 3.38 5.13
N GLY A 813 2.76 4.10 4.10
CA GLY A 813 1.95 4.43 2.92
C GLY A 813 1.89 5.92 2.55
N LYS A 814 0.77 6.31 1.92
CA LYS A 814 0.55 7.69 1.44
C LYS A 814 0.19 8.63 2.60
N SER A 815 0.35 9.93 2.42
CA SER A 815 -0.10 10.91 3.42
C SER A 815 -1.60 10.77 3.67
N HIS A 816 -1.96 10.67 4.94
CA HIS A 816 -3.34 10.51 5.40
C HIS A 816 -3.58 11.36 6.64
N ARG A 817 -4.82 11.85 6.77
CA ARG A 817 -5.32 12.55 7.95
C ARG A 817 -6.32 11.64 8.63
N PHE A 818 -6.00 11.19 9.83
CA PHE A 818 -6.90 10.42 10.65
C PHE A 818 -7.96 11.34 11.28
N ASP A 819 -9.19 10.84 11.36
CA ASP A 819 -10.26 11.52 12.07
C ASP A 819 -10.01 11.45 13.58
N ALA A 820 -10.31 12.56 14.25
CA ALA A 820 -10.26 12.66 15.70
C ALA A 820 -11.68 12.84 16.22
N ASP A 821 -12.04 12.10 17.27
CA ASP A 821 -13.27 12.32 18.02
C ASP A 821 -13.13 13.64 18.80
N PRO A 822 -13.89 14.70 18.45
CA PRO A 822 -13.76 16.01 19.10
C PRO A 822 -14.22 16.00 20.56
N THR A 823 -14.90 14.93 21.01
CA THR A 823 -15.28 14.78 22.42
C THR A 823 -14.14 14.30 23.31
N VAL A 824 -13.05 13.80 22.72
CA VAL A 824 -11.84 13.42 23.46
C VAL A 824 -10.97 14.65 23.65
N THR A 825 -10.86 15.11 24.91
CA THR A 825 -10.08 16.27 25.31
C THR A 825 -9.20 15.95 26.51
N ASP A 826 -8.14 16.74 26.69
CA ASP A 826 -7.24 16.70 27.84
C ASP A 826 -6.69 18.10 28.13
N PHE A 827 -5.86 18.22 29.17
CA PHE A 827 -5.26 19.48 29.55
C PHE A 827 -4.36 20.07 28.46
N ALA A 828 -3.52 19.26 27.80
CA ALA A 828 -2.58 19.74 26.78
C ALA A 828 -3.31 20.31 25.56
N LEU A 829 -4.41 19.67 25.13
CA LEU A 829 -5.28 20.16 24.06
C LEU A 829 -5.97 21.47 24.44
N GLY A 830 -6.53 21.54 25.65
CA GLY A 830 -7.13 22.78 26.17
C GLY A 830 -6.11 23.91 26.27
N PHE A 831 -4.91 23.61 26.77
CA PHE A 831 -3.80 24.56 26.91
C PHE A 831 -3.33 25.08 25.56
N HIS A 832 -3.18 24.21 24.56
CA HIS A 832 -2.86 24.60 23.19
C HIS A 832 -3.93 25.54 22.60
N ALA A 833 -5.21 25.22 22.81
CA ALA A 833 -6.31 26.07 22.35
C ALA A 833 -6.31 27.44 23.05
N ALA A 834 -5.97 27.50 24.35
CA ALA A 834 -5.82 28.74 25.10
C ALA A 834 -4.66 29.60 24.57
N MET A 835 -3.51 28.99 24.24
CA MET A 835 -2.35 29.66 23.63
C MET A 835 -2.68 30.36 22.30
N GLN A 836 -3.64 29.82 21.53
CA GLN A 836 -4.09 30.45 20.28
C GLN A 836 -4.94 31.70 20.53
N LYS A 837 -5.72 31.73 21.62
CA LYS A 837 -6.59 32.87 21.96
C LYS A 837 -5.84 34.06 22.54
N ARG A 838 -4.73 33.84 23.25
CA ARG A 838 -3.89 34.89 23.87
C ARG A 838 -4.67 35.82 24.81
N GLN A 839 -5.56 35.23 25.61
CA GLN A 839 -6.42 35.89 26.60
C GLN A 839 -6.26 35.17 27.95
N PRO A 840 -6.44 35.86 29.09
CA PRO A 840 -6.27 35.24 30.40
C PRO A 840 -7.38 34.24 30.74
N GLU A 841 -8.63 34.48 30.33
CA GLU A 841 -9.81 33.71 30.77
C GLU A 841 -9.74 32.21 30.43
N PRO A 842 -9.34 31.78 29.21
CA PRO A 842 -9.20 30.36 28.89
C PRO A 842 -8.18 29.63 29.78
N PHE A 843 -7.08 30.30 30.15
CA PHE A 843 -6.08 29.72 31.04
C PHE A 843 -6.57 29.65 32.48
N LEU A 844 -7.27 30.68 32.95
CA LEU A 844 -7.90 30.68 34.28
C LEU A 844 -8.92 29.54 34.42
N ALA A 845 -9.71 29.29 33.37
CA ALA A 845 -10.63 28.16 33.33
C ALA A 845 -9.90 26.82 33.47
N LEU A 846 -8.80 26.61 32.73
CA LEU A 846 -7.97 25.39 32.85
C LEU A 846 -7.39 25.23 34.25
N ALA A 847 -6.88 26.32 34.85
CA ALA A 847 -6.30 26.30 36.20
C ALA A 847 -7.32 26.02 37.31
N SER A 848 -8.61 26.32 37.07
CA SER A 848 -9.71 26.07 38.00
C SER A 848 -10.31 24.66 37.90
N GLY A 849 -10.00 23.94 36.81
CA GLY A 849 -10.47 22.57 36.60
C GLY A 849 -9.67 21.53 37.37
N GLN A 850 -9.88 20.26 37.03
CA GLN A 850 -9.05 19.15 37.52
C GLN A 850 -7.69 19.23 36.82
N ALA A 851 -6.70 19.80 37.52
CA ALA A 851 -5.35 20.01 37.03
C ALA A 851 -4.33 19.68 38.13
N THR A 852 -3.18 19.17 37.72
CA THR A 852 -2.02 18.97 38.61
C THR A 852 -1.44 20.33 39.02
N ASP A 853 -0.56 20.35 40.03
CA ASP A 853 0.11 21.60 40.41
C ASP A 853 0.98 22.15 39.26
N PHE A 854 1.60 21.28 38.48
CA PHE A 854 2.39 21.68 37.31
C PHE A 854 1.52 22.31 36.22
N GLN A 855 0.39 21.67 35.88
CA GLN A 855 -0.59 22.18 34.92
C GLN A 855 -1.18 23.51 35.36
N LYS A 856 -1.61 23.60 36.61
CA LYS A 856 -2.15 24.82 37.21
C LYS A 856 -1.13 25.94 37.20
N ALA A 857 0.13 25.66 37.56
CA ALA A 857 1.19 26.65 37.53
C ALA A 857 1.43 27.18 36.10
N ALA A 858 1.48 26.30 35.10
CA ALA A 858 1.65 26.69 33.71
C ALA A 858 0.48 27.55 33.17
N ALA A 859 -0.77 27.16 33.47
CA ALA A 859 -1.95 27.92 33.07
C ALA A 859 -1.98 29.30 33.72
N LEU A 860 -1.79 29.39 35.04
CA LEU A 860 -1.79 30.68 35.74
C LEU A 860 -0.62 31.58 35.30
N GLU A 861 0.55 31.02 34.98
CA GLU A 861 1.67 31.80 34.42
C GLU A 861 1.29 32.42 33.06
N GLN A 862 0.72 31.63 32.14
CA GLN A 862 0.27 32.16 30.85
C GLN A 862 -0.90 33.16 31.00
N ALA A 863 -1.81 32.94 31.96
CA ALA A 863 -2.86 33.91 32.26
C ALA A 863 -2.27 35.26 32.71
N ALA A 864 -1.23 35.23 33.57
CA ALA A 864 -0.58 36.43 34.09
C ALA A 864 0.14 37.25 33.00
N LEU A 865 0.61 36.61 31.93
CA LEU A 865 1.17 37.30 30.76
C LEU A 865 0.12 38.16 30.02
N HIS A 866 -1.15 37.77 30.10
CA HIS A 866 -2.24 38.41 29.37
C HIS A 866 -3.15 39.30 30.24
N ASP A 867 -2.95 39.32 31.56
CA ASP A 867 -3.63 40.23 32.50
C ASP A 867 -2.64 41.14 33.22
N LYS A 868 -2.77 42.46 33.05
CA LYS A 868 -1.89 43.43 33.73
C LYS A 868 -2.11 43.46 35.24
N LYS A 869 -3.31 43.15 35.74
CA LYS A 869 -3.64 43.15 37.17
C LYS A 869 -3.18 41.87 37.86
N ALA A 870 -3.35 40.72 37.19
CA ALA A 870 -2.88 39.39 37.58
C ALA A 870 -2.95 39.09 39.09
N THR A 871 -4.07 39.40 39.74
CA THR A 871 -4.24 39.25 41.21
C THR A 871 -4.16 37.79 41.68
N PHE A 872 -4.17 36.84 40.75
CA PHE A 872 -4.08 35.41 40.96
C PHE A 872 -2.65 34.85 40.94
N ILE A 873 -1.61 35.66 40.68
CA ILE A 873 -0.21 35.17 40.67
C ILE A 873 0.15 34.45 41.98
N ASN A 874 -0.33 34.94 43.13
CA ASN A 874 -0.08 34.30 44.43
C ASN A 874 -0.70 32.90 44.58
N GLN A 875 -1.58 32.48 43.65
CA GLN A 875 -2.20 31.16 43.61
C GLN A 875 -1.38 30.14 42.80
N ILE A 876 -0.25 30.55 42.18
CA ILE A 876 0.64 29.65 41.45
C ILE A 876 1.34 28.71 42.46
N PRO A 877 1.11 27.37 42.37
CA PRO A 877 1.56 26.43 43.40
C PRO A 877 3.07 26.24 43.40
N ILE A 878 3.73 26.25 42.23
CA ILE A 878 5.18 26.10 42.11
C ILE A 878 5.87 27.46 42.32
N GLU A 879 6.70 27.57 43.36
CA GLU A 879 7.35 28.84 43.76
C GLU A 879 8.19 29.47 42.64
N ALA A 880 9.04 28.69 41.96
CA ALA A 880 9.86 29.19 40.85
C ALA A 880 9.00 29.77 39.71
N VAL A 881 7.90 29.11 39.37
CA VAL A 881 6.95 29.59 38.35
C VAL A 881 6.24 30.86 38.82
N ARG A 882 5.88 30.92 40.11
CA ARG A 882 5.26 32.10 40.72
C ARG A 882 6.18 33.32 40.63
N LYS A 883 7.44 33.18 41.04
CA LYS A 883 8.45 34.25 40.98
C LYS A 883 8.71 34.68 39.53
N ALA A 884 8.83 33.74 38.59
CA ALA A 884 8.97 34.08 37.16
C ALA A 884 7.78 34.91 36.65
N ALA A 885 6.54 34.49 36.95
CA ALA A 885 5.33 35.21 36.59
C ALA A 885 5.26 36.61 37.24
N GLN A 886 5.71 36.76 38.50
CA GLN A 886 5.83 38.07 39.17
C GLN A 886 6.80 39.00 38.44
N MET A 887 8.01 38.53 38.12
CA MET A 887 8.99 39.32 37.37
C MET A 887 8.45 39.72 35.99
N GLN A 888 7.80 38.79 35.29
CA GLN A 888 7.22 39.04 33.98
C GLN A 888 6.10 40.09 34.03
N ASN A 889 5.20 40.01 35.02
CA ASN A 889 4.11 40.95 35.20
C ASN A 889 4.62 42.37 35.55
N LEU A 890 5.62 42.48 36.45
CA LEU A 890 6.27 43.75 36.76
C LEU A 890 6.92 44.38 35.52
N LEU A 891 7.61 43.57 34.69
CA LEU A 891 8.19 44.04 33.43
C LEU A 891 7.12 44.51 32.44
N ALA A 892 5.99 43.80 32.34
CA ALA A 892 4.86 44.19 31.49
C ALA A 892 4.20 45.50 31.94
N ASN A 893 4.30 45.83 33.23
CA ASN A 893 3.85 47.08 33.83
C ASN A 893 4.95 48.16 33.91
N PHE A 894 6.07 47.98 33.21
CA PHE A 894 7.21 48.91 33.15
C PHE A 894 7.91 49.15 34.50
N GLN A 895 7.85 48.18 35.43
CA GLN A 895 8.42 48.27 36.78
C GLN A 895 9.74 47.48 36.92
N ALA A 896 10.67 47.68 35.97
CA ALA A 896 11.96 46.96 35.95
C ALA A 896 12.82 47.17 37.22
N ALA A 897 12.79 48.37 37.81
CA ALA A 897 13.52 48.64 39.05
C ALA A 897 12.99 47.82 40.23
N GLU A 898 11.69 47.52 40.26
CA GLU A 898 11.10 46.70 41.31
C GLU A 898 11.47 45.22 41.15
N VAL A 899 11.62 44.73 39.90
CA VAL A 899 12.16 43.38 39.66
C VAL A 899 13.57 43.24 40.24
N VAL A 900 14.46 44.20 39.97
CA VAL A 900 15.81 44.16 40.53
C VAL A 900 15.76 44.22 42.06
N LYS A 901 15.01 45.18 42.63
CA LYS A 901 14.87 45.30 44.08
C LYS A 901 14.37 44.03 44.77
N GLN A 902 13.42 43.31 44.18
CA GLN A 902 12.84 42.10 44.77
C GLN A 902 13.68 40.84 44.54
N PHE A 903 14.41 40.75 43.42
CA PHE A 903 15.02 39.50 42.95
C PHE A 903 16.52 39.56 42.67
N GLU A 904 17.21 40.66 43.01
CA GLU A 904 18.67 40.80 42.85
C GLU A 904 19.44 39.69 43.57
N ALA A 905 19.01 39.31 44.78
CA ALA A 905 19.63 38.24 45.56
C ALA A 905 19.06 36.83 45.27
N GLU A 906 18.15 36.68 44.30
CA GLU A 906 17.57 35.37 43.98
C GLU A 906 18.62 34.45 43.35
N ASP A 907 18.78 33.27 43.95
CA ASP A 907 19.70 32.22 43.48
C ASP A 907 18.96 31.24 42.57
N PHE A 908 19.04 31.46 41.26
CA PHE A 908 18.40 30.62 40.26
C PHE A 908 18.99 29.21 40.18
N ALA A 909 20.16 28.91 40.77
CA ALA A 909 20.67 27.55 40.80
C ALA A 909 19.79 26.63 41.66
N LYS A 910 19.02 27.18 42.61
CA LYS A 910 18.05 26.45 43.43
C LYS A 910 16.70 26.23 42.76
N TRP A 911 16.47 26.86 41.61
CA TRP A 911 15.24 26.63 40.85
C TRP A 911 15.35 25.30 40.09
N PRO A 912 14.22 24.65 39.80
CA PRO A 912 14.21 23.51 38.89
C PRO A 912 14.87 23.88 37.58
N PHE A 913 15.73 23.01 37.06
CA PHE A 913 16.54 23.27 35.86
C PHE A 913 15.69 23.79 34.70
N TRP A 914 14.45 23.28 34.56
CA TRP A 914 13.54 23.64 33.49
C TRP A 914 12.92 25.04 33.61
N LYS A 915 13.14 25.75 34.73
CA LYS A 915 12.65 27.12 34.97
C LYS A 915 13.73 28.17 35.16
N ARG A 916 15.00 27.78 35.30
CA ARG A 916 16.13 28.70 35.53
C ARG A 916 16.23 29.79 34.45
N GLY A 917 16.06 29.38 33.20
CA GLY A 917 16.16 30.26 32.03
C GLY A 917 15.18 31.43 32.07
N ASP A 918 13.94 31.20 32.52
CA ASP A 918 12.91 32.24 32.61
C ASP A 918 13.27 33.31 33.65
N GLY A 919 13.70 32.89 34.85
CA GLY A 919 14.11 33.80 35.92
C GLY A 919 15.29 34.67 35.52
N LEU A 920 16.35 34.05 34.99
CA LEU A 920 17.53 34.72 34.47
C LEU A 920 17.18 35.70 33.34
N HIS A 921 16.34 35.28 32.39
CA HIS A 921 15.90 36.15 31.31
C HIS A 921 15.13 37.37 31.81
N HIS A 922 14.19 37.19 32.75
CA HIS A 922 13.40 38.30 33.28
C HIS A 922 14.26 39.27 34.09
N ARG A 923 15.14 38.78 34.98
CA ARG A 923 16.05 39.66 35.75
C ARG A 923 17.07 40.35 34.84
N GLY A 924 17.66 39.64 33.88
CA GLY A 924 18.57 40.22 32.89
C GLY A 924 17.90 41.31 32.05
N ARG A 925 16.64 41.12 31.65
CA ARG A 925 15.86 42.15 30.96
C ARG A 925 15.58 43.36 31.85
N ALA A 926 15.33 43.16 33.14
CA ALA A 926 15.16 44.24 34.10
C ALA A 926 16.46 45.07 34.24
N HIS A 927 17.61 44.41 34.41
CA HIS A 927 18.92 45.05 34.44
C HIS A 927 19.22 45.82 33.16
N PHE A 928 18.87 45.28 31.99
CA PHE A 928 18.99 45.98 30.72
C PHE A 928 18.19 47.29 30.71
N ILE A 929 16.93 47.26 31.14
CA ILE A 929 16.03 48.43 31.16
C ILE A 929 16.55 49.51 32.13
N ILE A 930 17.06 49.14 33.31
CA ILE A 930 17.63 50.09 34.28
C ILE A 930 19.08 50.47 33.98
N LYS A 931 19.62 50.05 32.83
CA LYS A 931 20.97 50.35 32.34
C LYS A 931 22.12 49.77 33.19
N ASN A 932 21.87 48.69 33.94
CA ASN A 932 22.94 47.90 34.56
C ASN A 932 23.46 46.86 33.56
N GLY A 933 24.31 47.30 32.64
CA GLY A 933 24.74 46.49 31.49
C GLY A 933 25.52 45.23 31.85
N SER A 934 26.35 45.27 32.90
CA SER A 934 27.16 44.11 33.31
C SER A 934 26.30 42.98 33.87
N GLN A 935 25.33 43.29 34.74
CA GLN A 935 24.44 42.27 35.29
C GLN A 935 23.46 41.73 34.25
N ALA A 936 22.98 42.60 33.35
CA ALA A 936 22.18 42.16 32.21
C ALA A 936 22.94 41.15 31.33
N GLU A 937 24.21 41.41 31.04
CA GLU A 937 25.07 40.51 30.25
C GLU A 937 25.20 39.14 30.92
N THR A 938 25.53 39.11 32.22
CA THR A 938 25.69 37.87 33.00
C THR A 938 24.42 37.03 32.99
N ASP A 939 23.28 37.63 33.34
CA ASP A 939 22.00 36.92 33.43
C ASP A 939 21.53 36.42 32.05
N LEU A 940 21.64 37.24 31.00
CA LEU A 940 21.15 36.87 29.66
C LEU A 940 22.00 35.78 29.00
N ILE A 941 23.32 35.78 29.20
CA ILE A 941 24.18 34.67 28.75
C ILE A 941 23.80 33.39 29.49
N ALA A 942 23.67 33.45 30.82
CA ALA A 942 23.28 32.29 31.63
C ALA A 942 21.89 31.76 31.23
N ALA A 943 20.93 32.64 30.92
CA ALA A 943 19.60 32.25 30.48
C ALA A 943 19.63 31.39 29.21
N LEU A 944 20.53 31.67 28.26
CA LEU A 944 20.66 30.93 27.00
C LEU A 944 21.07 29.48 27.18
N GLU A 945 21.58 29.06 28.33
CA GLU A 945 21.87 27.64 28.60
C GLU A 945 20.60 26.84 28.95
N TRP A 946 19.55 27.51 29.42
CA TRP A 946 18.37 26.88 30.04
C TRP A 946 17.06 27.14 29.29
N ILE A 947 17.11 27.78 28.11
CA ILE A 947 15.93 28.07 27.30
C ILE A 947 15.94 27.17 26.08
N GLY A 948 15.05 26.17 26.05
CA GLY A 948 14.89 25.26 24.90
C GLY A 948 14.07 25.85 23.76
N ASP A 949 13.13 26.77 24.04
CA ASP A 949 12.24 27.33 23.01
C ASP A 949 12.99 28.29 22.07
N PRO A 950 13.07 27.99 20.75
CA PRO A 950 13.85 28.81 19.82
C PRO A 950 13.41 30.27 19.74
N ARG A 951 12.12 30.57 19.87
CA ARG A 951 11.62 31.95 19.81
C ARG A 951 12.00 32.73 21.07
N VAL A 952 11.92 32.07 22.23
CA VAL A 952 12.36 32.71 23.48
C VAL A 952 13.88 32.93 23.46
N ARG A 953 14.68 31.98 22.93
CA ARG A 953 16.12 32.16 22.73
C ARG A 953 16.44 33.36 21.84
N GLU A 954 15.71 33.56 20.76
CA GLU A 954 15.85 34.73 19.88
C GLU A 954 15.57 36.03 20.62
N SER A 955 14.49 36.08 21.41
CA SER A 955 14.17 37.23 22.27
C SER A 955 15.30 37.51 23.27
N VAL A 956 15.85 36.48 23.93
CA VAL A 956 16.97 36.65 24.87
C VAL A 956 18.22 37.20 24.16
N ARG A 957 18.58 36.62 23.00
CA ARG A 957 19.69 37.12 22.16
C ARG A 957 19.47 38.54 21.72
N LEU A 958 18.23 38.93 21.40
CA LEU A 958 17.93 40.29 20.98
C LEU A 958 18.14 41.29 22.12
N VAL A 959 17.72 40.96 23.34
CA VAL A 959 17.97 41.80 24.52
C VAL A 959 19.47 41.86 24.82
N LEU A 960 20.18 40.74 24.71
CA LEU A 960 21.64 40.68 24.87
C LEU A 960 22.37 41.56 23.85
N ALA A 961 22.00 41.47 22.57
CA ALA A 961 22.57 42.28 21.50
C ALA A 961 22.31 43.77 21.72
N LYS A 962 21.09 44.15 22.14
CA LYS A 962 20.75 45.54 22.50
C LYS A 962 21.53 46.01 23.72
N ASN A 963 21.71 45.18 24.75
CA ASN A 963 22.50 45.52 25.93
C ASN A 963 23.95 45.84 25.56
N ARG A 964 24.55 44.98 24.72
CA ARG A 964 25.90 45.18 24.18
C ARG A 964 25.99 46.45 23.35
N GLU A 965 25.00 46.71 22.49
CA GLU A 965 24.95 47.91 21.64
C GLU A 965 24.82 49.20 22.47
N THR A 966 23.88 49.26 23.42
CA THR A 966 23.48 50.53 24.05
C THR A 966 24.10 50.77 25.42
N ASN A 967 24.11 49.76 26.30
CA ASN A 967 24.54 49.92 27.69
C ASN A 967 26.05 49.70 27.84
N LEU A 968 26.60 48.67 27.17
CA LEU A 968 28.04 48.37 27.19
C LEU A 968 28.82 49.09 26.09
N LYS A 969 28.13 49.54 25.03
CA LYS A 969 28.74 50.22 23.87
C LYS A 969 29.81 49.37 23.17
N ASP A 970 29.59 48.06 23.10
CA ASP A 970 30.45 47.07 22.42
C ASP A 970 29.79 46.63 21.11
N ASP A 971 30.03 47.39 20.05
CA ASP A 971 29.48 47.13 18.71
C ASP A 971 29.95 45.79 18.12
N ALA A 972 31.12 45.28 18.53
CA ALA A 972 31.63 44.00 18.01
C ALA A 972 30.83 42.83 18.57
N LYS A 973 30.66 42.76 19.89
CA LYS A 973 29.85 41.71 20.52
C LYS A 973 28.36 41.86 20.25
N ALA A 974 27.87 43.08 20.04
CA ALA A 974 26.49 43.33 19.65
C ALA A 974 26.20 42.76 18.25
N LEU A 975 27.12 42.99 17.30
CA LEU A 975 27.01 42.45 15.94
C LEU A 975 26.95 40.92 15.95
N GLU A 976 27.87 40.27 16.66
CA GLU A 976 27.88 38.81 16.83
C GLU A 976 26.54 38.28 17.37
N ALA A 977 26.00 38.92 18.41
CA ALA A 977 24.73 38.51 19.02
C ALA A 977 23.53 38.70 18.08
N TYR A 978 23.49 39.78 17.28
CA TYR A 978 22.45 39.97 16.28
C TYR A 978 22.58 38.97 15.13
N GLU A 979 23.79 38.66 14.68
CA GLU A 979 24.04 37.68 13.61
C GLU A 979 23.62 36.26 14.03
N ALA A 980 23.85 35.89 15.29
CA ALA A 980 23.42 34.61 15.86
C ALA A 980 21.89 34.39 15.88
N ILE A 981 21.08 35.45 15.71
CA ILE A 981 19.61 35.33 15.54
C ILE A 981 19.24 34.90 14.11
N LEU A 982 20.10 35.24 13.14
CA LEU A 982 19.86 35.10 11.70
C LEU A 982 20.63 33.93 11.08
N GLU A 983 21.54 33.31 11.83
CA GLU A 983 22.36 32.19 11.40
C GLU A 983 21.49 31.01 10.89
N GLY A 984 21.87 30.45 9.73
CA GLY A 984 21.16 29.32 9.10
C GLY A 984 19.79 29.65 8.48
N LYS A 985 19.30 30.90 8.55
CA LYS A 985 17.97 31.27 8.04
C LYS A 985 18.00 31.79 6.60
N THR A 986 17.30 31.09 5.72
CA THR A 986 17.11 31.47 4.31
C THR A 986 15.86 32.30 4.06
N ARG A 987 14.87 32.25 4.97
CA ARG A 987 13.66 33.09 4.95
C ARG A 987 13.47 33.70 6.34
N LEU A 988 13.12 34.99 6.37
CA LEU A 988 12.88 35.76 7.59
C LEU A 988 11.40 36.12 7.71
N GLY A 989 10.88 36.16 8.93
CA GLY A 989 9.47 36.40 9.22
C GLY A 989 9.18 36.82 10.67
N GLY A 990 10.15 36.70 11.58
CA GLY A 990 9.99 37.00 13.00
C GLY A 990 10.25 38.47 13.34
N ALA A 991 9.54 38.98 14.35
CA ALA A 991 9.75 40.32 14.89
C ALA A 991 11.19 40.53 15.38
N ASP A 992 11.75 39.55 16.08
CA ASP A 992 13.11 39.62 16.61
C ASP A 992 14.17 39.53 15.52
N GLU A 993 13.90 38.79 14.44
CA GLU A 993 14.76 38.70 13.26
C GLU A 993 14.84 40.06 12.54
N TYR A 994 13.70 40.72 12.32
CA TYR A 994 13.68 42.06 11.72
C TYR A 994 14.37 43.09 12.61
N ALA A 995 14.16 43.01 13.93
CA ALA A 995 14.88 43.88 14.88
C ALA A 995 16.40 43.64 14.84
N ALA A 996 16.84 42.40 14.65
CA ALA A 996 18.24 42.06 14.49
C ALA A 996 18.84 42.65 13.20
N LEU A 997 18.13 42.57 12.07
CA LEU A 997 18.56 43.24 10.82
C LEU A 997 18.75 44.74 11.02
N GLN A 998 17.81 45.41 11.70
CA GLN A 998 17.94 46.83 12.00
C GLN A 998 19.14 47.12 12.91
N GLY A 999 19.43 46.24 13.87
CA GLY A 999 20.61 46.34 14.74
C GLY A 999 21.92 46.24 13.98
N ILE A 1000 22.06 45.21 13.15
CA ILE A 1000 23.23 44.99 12.29
C ILE A 1000 23.44 46.20 11.37
N ALA A 1001 22.38 46.66 10.70
CA ALA A 1001 22.46 47.79 9.79
C ALA A 1001 22.86 49.10 10.48
N ARG A 1002 22.38 49.35 11.71
CA ARG A 1002 22.81 50.51 12.52
C ARG A 1002 24.30 50.45 12.83
N ILE A 1003 24.82 49.30 13.25
CA ILE A 1003 26.25 49.12 13.55
C ILE A 1003 27.10 49.29 12.28
N GLN A 1004 26.70 48.66 11.17
CA GLN A 1004 27.37 48.78 9.87
C GLN A 1004 27.41 50.25 9.39
N THR A 1005 26.30 50.97 9.56
CA THR A 1005 26.23 52.40 9.23
C THR A 1005 27.19 53.24 10.08
N ARG A 1006 27.26 53.00 11.40
CA ARG A 1006 28.24 53.68 12.28
C ARG A 1006 29.69 53.41 11.87
N ARG A 1007 29.97 52.24 11.27
CA ARG A 1007 31.29 51.84 10.76
C ARG A 1007 31.58 52.31 9.33
N GLY A 1008 30.66 53.06 8.69
CA GLY A 1008 30.80 53.51 7.30
C GLY A 1008 30.55 52.42 6.25
N GLN A 1009 29.98 51.28 6.63
CA GLN A 1009 29.71 50.13 5.76
C GLN A 1009 28.29 50.23 5.15
N PHE A 1010 28.03 51.30 4.39
CA PHE A 1010 26.68 51.64 3.95
C PHE A 1010 26.06 50.63 2.98
N ASP A 1011 26.85 50.09 2.05
CA ASP A 1011 26.37 49.09 1.08
C ASP A 1011 26.02 47.77 1.78
N ASP A 1012 26.80 47.37 2.79
CA ASP A 1012 26.51 46.20 3.62
C ASP A 1012 25.25 46.41 4.47
N ALA A 1013 25.05 47.61 5.04
CA ALA A 1013 23.86 47.96 5.79
C ALA A 1013 22.58 47.88 4.94
N LEU A 1014 22.62 48.39 3.70
CA LEU A 1014 21.50 48.27 2.75
C LEU A 1014 21.26 46.81 2.36
N LYS A 1015 22.33 46.04 2.11
CA LYS A 1015 22.23 44.60 1.80
C LYS A 1015 21.60 43.81 2.96
N THR A 1016 21.99 44.12 4.20
CA THR A 1016 21.39 43.52 5.41
C THR A 1016 19.90 43.81 5.47
N LEU A 1017 19.47 45.07 5.36
CA LEU A 1017 18.05 45.45 5.43
C LEU A 1017 17.22 44.83 4.30
N ASN A 1018 17.81 44.68 3.10
CA ASN A 1018 17.15 44.05 1.95
C ASN A 1018 16.86 42.55 2.16
N ARG A 1019 17.51 41.87 3.12
CA ARG A 1019 17.14 40.49 3.50
C ARG A 1019 15.72 40.39 4.05
N ALA A 1020 15.13 41.50 4.50
CA ALA A 1020 13.74 41.56 4.95
C ALA A 1020 12.71 41.57 3.80
N ASP A 1021 13.16 41.65 2.54
CA ASP A 1021 12.31 41.82 1.36
C ASP A 1021 11.28 42.97 1.54
N PRO A 1022 11.74 44.24 1.61
CA PRO A 1022 10.91 45.38 2.02
C PRO A 1022 9.63 45.57 1.20
N ASP A 1023 9.63 45.15 -0.07
CA ASP A 1023 8.49 45.21 -0.97
C ASP A 1023 7.34 44.28 -0.55
N LYS A 1024 7.66 43.17 0.10
CA LYS A 1024 6.69 42.19 0.61
C LYS A 1024 6.26 42.43 2.05
N LEU A 1025 6.93 43.32 2.79
CA LEU A 1025 6.56 43.65 4.17
C LEU A 1025 5.23 44.41 4.25
N GLN A 1026 4.54 44.24 5.37
CA GLN A 1026 3.30 44.96 5.70
C GLN A 1026 3.34 45.58 7.09
N GLY A 1027 2.45 46.54 7.35
CA GLY A 1027 2.26 47.15 8.67
C GLY A 1027 3.49 47.88 9.22
N ALA A 1028 3.69 47.76 10.55
CA ALA A 1028 4.76 48.47 11.26
C ALA A 1028 6.17 48.09 10.75
N TRP A 1029 6.38 46.84 10.32
CA TRP A 1029 7.69 46.39 9.86
C TRP A 1029 8.10 46.98 8.52
N LYS A 1030 7.16 47.16 7.57
CA LYS A 1030 7.42 47.90 6.32
C LYS A 1030 7.91 49.31 6.62
N THR A 1031 7.22 50.00 7.52
CA THR A 1031 7.54 51.37 7.91
C THR A 1031 8.90 51.45 8.60
N ASN A 1032 9.17 50.54 9.54
CA ASN A 1032 10.42 50.52 10.31
C ASN A 1032 11.65 50.20 9.44
N ILE A 1033 11.56 49.21 8.54
CA ILE A 1033 12.66 48.85 7.65
C ILE A 1033 12.91 49.96 6.61
N ALA A 1034 11.86 50.54 6.02
CA ALA A 1034 12.01 51.67 5.10
C ALA A 1034 12.69 52.87 5.77
N LYS A 1035 12.29 53.19 7.02
CA LYS A 1035 12.95 54.23 7.81
C LYS A 1035 14.43 53.93 8.04
N SER A 1036 14.79 52.69 8.37
CA SER A 1036 16.20 52.31 8.52
C SER A 1036 16.98 52.41 7.21
N ILE A 1037 16.37 52.10 6.05
CA ILE A 1037 17.00 52.30 4.73
C ILE A 1037 17.26 53.80 4.48
N ASP A 1038 16.26 54.65 4.73
CA ASP A 1038 16.40 56.11 4.59
C ASP A 1038 17.50 56.68 5.51
N GLU A 1039 17.59 56.18 6.74
CA GLU A 1039 18.65 56.56 7.69
C GLU A 1039 20.05 56.20 7.17
N VAL A 1040 20.23 55.00 6.60
CA VAL A 1040 21.49 54.58 5.98
C VAL A 1040 21.83 55.46 4.78
N GLN A 1041 20.85 55.73 3.90
CA GLN A 1041 21.05 56.57 2.72
C GLN A 1041 21.38 58.02 3.07
N LYS A 1042 20.79 58.55 4.14
CA LYS A 1042 21.12 59.88 4.67
C LYS A 1042 22.52 59.92 5.25
N ALA A 1043 22.94 58.89 5.99
CA ALA A 1043 24.29 58.81 6.56
C ALA A 1043 25.39 58.61 5.50
N ARG A 1044 25.04 58.04 4.33
CA ARG A 1044 25.93 57.87 3.18
C ARG A 1044 26.22 59.18 2.42
N LYS A 1045 25.26 60.11 2.43
CA LYS A 1045 25.38 61.44 1.80
C LYS A 1045 26.13 62.38 2.72
#